data_AF-F0ZXG6-F1
#
_entry.id   AF-F0ZXG6-F1
#
_cell.length_a   1.000
_cell.length_b   1.000
_cell.length_c   1.000
_cell.angle_alpha   90.00
_cell.angle_beta   90.00
_cell.angle_gamma   90.00
#
_symmetry.space_group_name_H-M   'P 1'
#
loop_
_entity.id
_entity.type
_entity.pdbx_description
1 polymer ?
#
loop_
_entity_poly.entity_id
_entity_poly.type
_entity_poly.pdbx_seq_one_letter_code
_entity_poly.pdbx_strand_id
1 'polypeptide(L)'
;MDELLGIIIAFPGKFPISEELKNSSNISDRYLYKVWNNIVLRKEIHKHILKFIEHRVVDLDKSSYRQFKDKSYITSLKWCDDPLPKKNKFPPFLTNLYLYTIPNSLTTLRLGHPLNKSILPGTLPNSLTTLTFSSDFNQVVSPGSLPNSLTTLTFGDDFDQVVLPGSLPNSLTTLTFGDYFDQVVLPGSLPNNLTTLTFGDYFDQVVSPGTLPNSLRTLTFGRDFNQVVSPGTLPNSLTTLTFGALRFGVKFNQVVSPGTLPNSLTTLTFSSDFNQVVSPGSLPNSLTTLTFGFKFNQVVSPGTLPNSLTTLTFGFKFNQVVSPGTLPNSLTTLTFACDFNQVVLPGALPNSLTTLTFGRDFDQVVSPGTLPNSLTTLTFGYDFNQVVLPGTLPNSLTTLTFRVKFNQVVSPETLPNNLATLTFGDYFDQVVSPGTLPNSLRTLTFGHQFNQLFSPGTLPNSLTTLTFGRDFNQVVLPGALPNSLTTLTFGVKFNQVVSPGTLPNSLTTLTFGRDFNQVVLPGTLPNSLTTLTFGCDFNQVVLPGALPNSLTTLTFGFKFNQVVTPGTLPNSLRTLTFSAKFNQVVTPGTLPNNLTTLAFGDYFNQVVSPGTLPNSLRTLTFGRDFDQTSKYFHFPY
;
A
#
# COMPACT_ATOMS: atom_id res chain seq x y z
N MET A 1 13.22 -13.63 42.83
CA MET A 1 12.35 -12.67 43.54
C MET A 1 11.57 -13.37 44.65
N ASP A 2 10.98 -14.55 44.39
CA ASP A 2 10.23 -15.32 45.41
C ASP A 2 11.08 -15.83 46.58
N GLU A 3 12.35 -16.15 46.36
CA GLU A 3 13.28 -16.55 47.42
C GLU A 3 13.62 -15.39 48.38
N LEU A 4 13.82 -14.19 47.83
CA LEU A 4 14.07 -12.95 48.57
C LEU A 4 12.82 -12.49 49.34
N LEU A 5 11.64 -12.70 48.75
CA LEU A 5 10.33 -12.46 49.37
C LEU A 5 10.03 -13.42 50.53
N GLY A 6 10.34 -14.71 50.37
CA GLY A 6 10.18 -15.71 51.43
C GLY A 6 11.01 -15.40 52.67
N ILE A 7 12.22 -14.88 52.49
CA ILE A 7 13.11 -14.51 53.61
C ILE A 7 12.64 -13.21 54.30
N ILE A 8 12.10 -12.24 53.55
CA ILE A 8 11.55 -10.98 54.12
C ILE A 8 10.32 -11.26 55.01
N ILE A 9 9.46 -12.20 54.60
CA ILE A 9 8.26 -12.61 55.37
C ILE A 9 8.65 -13.37 56.65
N ALA A 10 9.67 -14.23 56.57
CA ALA A 10 10.07 -15.10 57.69
C ALA A 10 10.78 -14.36 58.84
N PHE A 11 11.41 -13.20 58.59
CA PHE A 11 12.24 -12.50 59.59
C PHE A 11 11.91 -10.99 59.68
N PRO A 12 10.77 -10.60 60.26
CA PRO A 12 10.39 -9.20 60.38
C PRO A 12 11.35 -8.42 61.27
N GLY A 13 12.20 -7.60 60.64
CA GLY A 13 13.11 -6.68 61.32
C GLY A 13 14.55 -7.17 61.50
N LYS A 14 14.93 -8.35 60.99
CA LYS A 14 16.30 -8.89 61.05
C LYS A 14 16.84 -9.27 59.67
N PHE A 15 16.87 -8.30 58.74
CA PHE A 15 17.58 -8.47 57.48
C PHE A 15 18.86 -7.62 57.52
N PRO A 16 20.03 -8.20 57.81
CA PRO A 16 21.28 -7.46 57.74
C PRO A 16 21.59 -7.15 56.27
N ILE A 17 21.79 -5.87 55.96
CA ILE A 17 22.40 -5.46 54.69
C ILE A 17 23.91 -5.58 54.87
N SER A 18 24.62 -6.06 53.85
CA SER A 18 26.08 -6.26 53.91
C SER A 18 26.78 -4.96 54.32
N GLU A 19 27.69 -5.04 55.32
CA GLU A 19 28.55 -3.93 55.74
C GLU A 19 29.45 -3.44 54.60
N GLU A 20 29.69 -4.25 53.57
CA GLU A 20 30.44 -3.87 52.39
C GLU A 20 29.77 -2.72 51.60
N LEU A 21 28.43 -2.63 51.66
CA LEU A 21 27.65 -1.56 51.01
C LEU A 21 27.88 -0.18 51.66
N LYS A 22 28.38 -0.14 52.90
CA LYS A 22 28.71 1.10 53.62
C LYS A 22 29.81 1.89 52.92
N ASN A 23 30.78 1.19 52.34
CA ASN A 23 31.96 1.75 51.68
C ASN A 23 31.96 1.51 50.17
N SER A 24 30.82 1.11 49.58
CA SER A 24 30.70 0.91 48.13
C SER A 24 31.08 2.19 47.36
N SER A 25 31.79 2.02 46.25
CA SER A 25 32.12 3.11 45.32
C SER A 25 30.87 3.63 44.60
N ASN A 26 29.79 2.85 44.55
CA ASN A 26 28.49 3.25 44.02
C ASN A 26 27.70 4.05 45.07
N ILE A 27 27.26 5.25 44.68
CA ILE A 27 26.55 6.16 45.58
C ILE A 27 25.17 5.63 45.97
N SER A 28 24.48 4.92 45.07
CA SER A 28 23.15 4.33 45.31
C SER A 28 23.21 3.25 46.37
N ASP A 29 24.26 2.43 46.38
CA ASP A 29 24.49 1.38 47.37
C ASP A 29 24.67 1.96 48.78
N ARG A 30 25.44 3.05 48.89
CA ARG A 30 25.63 3.76 50.15
C ARG A 30 24.35 4.42 50.65
N TYR A 31 23.52 4.94 49.76
CA TYR A 31 22.19 5.46 50.12
C TYR A 31 21.26 4.34 50.57
N LEU A 32 21.25 3.21 49.87
CA LEU A 32 20.48 2.03 50.26
C LEU A 32 20.90 1.54 51.65
N TYR A 33 22.21 1.45 51.92
CA TYR A 33 22.75 1.09 53.24
C TYR A 33 22.27 2.07 54.33
N LYS A 34 22.31 3.39 54.08
CA LYS A 34 21.83 4.41 55.02
C LYS A 34 20.31 4.33 55.27
N VAL A 35 19.52 4.17 54.21
CA VAL A 35 18.05 4.09 54.28
C VAL A 35 17.61 2.82 55.00
N TRP A 36 18.25 1.67 54.71
CA TRP A 36 17.89 0.37 55.27
C TRP A 36 18.34 0.20 56.73
N ASN A 37 19.42 0.87 57.15
CA ASN A 37 19.84 0.89 58.55
C ASN A 37 19.04 1.85 59.44
N ASN A 38 18.29 2.78 58.84
CA ASN A 38 17.32 3.58 59.58
C ASN A 38 16.10 2.70 59.94
N ILE A 39 15.92 2.44 61.24
CA ILE A 39 14.89 1.52 61.74
C ILE A 39 13.47 1.96 61.34
N VAL A 40 13.19 3.27 61.31
CA VAL A 40 11.85 3.81 60.97
C VAL A 40 11.57 3.63 59.48
N LEU A 41 12.52 4.03 58.62
CA LEU A 41 12.39 3.87 57.17
C LEU A 41 12.31 2.40 56.78
N ARG A 42 13.15 1.54 57.38
CA ARG A 42 13.10 0.09 57.15
C ARG A 42 11.75 -0.50 57.53
N LYS A 43 11.15 -0.09 58.66
CA LYS A 43 9.82 -0.56 59.07
C LYS A 43 8.73 -0.11 58.08
N GLU A 44 8.76 1.14 57.63
CA GLU A 44 7.77 1.63 56.65
C GLU A 44 7.97 1.00 55.27
N ILE A 45 9.21 0.85 54.77
CA ILE A 45 9.51 0.12 53.54
C ILE A 45 9.00 -1.32 53.64
N HIS A 46 9.27 -2.01 54.75
CA HIS A 46 8.79 -3.37 54.96
C HIS A 46 7.27 -3.46 54.96
N LYS A 47 6.57 -2.54 55.63
CA LYS A 47 5.10 -2.44 55.62
C LYS A 47 4.53 -2.26 54.20
N HIS A 48 5.15 -1.41 53.38
CA HIS A 48 4.74 -1.23 51.98
C HIS A 48 5.04 -2.45 51.10
N ILE A 49 6.15 -3.14 51.35
CA ILE A 49 6.47 -4.42 50.71
C ILE A 49 5.42 -5.47 51.07
N LEU A 50 5.03 -5.59 52.35
CA LEU A 50 3.97 -6.52 52.78
C LEU A 50 2.63 -6.20 52.12
N LYS A 51 2.24 -4.92 52.08
CA LYS A 51 1.03 -4.48 51.36
C LYS A 51 1.08 -4.81 49.87
N PHE A 52 2.25 -4.67 49.24
CA PHE A 52 2.44 -5.06 47.86
C PHE A 52 2.32 -6.57 47.68
N ILE A 53 2.93 -7.38 48.54
CA ILE A 53 2.83 -8.83 48.49
C ILE A 53 1.38 -9.29 48.64
N GLU A 54 0.67 -8.71 49.61
CA GLU A 54 -0.73 -9.06 49.93
C GLU A 54 -1.69 -8.66 48.81
N HIS A 55 -1.49 -7.49 48.19
CA HIS A 55 -2.48 -6.88 47.29
C HIS A 55 -2.00 -6.74 45.83
N ARG A 56 -0.85 -7.30 45.44
CA ARG A 56 -0.33 -7.24 44.06
C ARG A 56 -1.25 -7.91 43.04
N VAL A 57 -1.89 -9.00 43.44
CA VAL A 57 -2.86 -9.76 42.64
C VAL A 57 -4.14 -9.84 43.43
N VAL A 58 -5.21 -9.23 42.91
CA VAL A 58 -6.51 -9.19 43.60
C VAL A 58 -7.64 -9.58 42.66
N ASP A 59 -8.68 -10.17 43.23
CA ASP A 59 -9.94 -10.51 42.57
C ASP A 59 -11.02 -9.59 43.13
N LEU A 60 -11.52 -8.67 42.31
CA LEU A 60 -12.42 -7.61 42.76
C LEU A 60 -13.56 -7.40 41.75
N ASP A 61 -14.79 -7.41 42.28
CA ASP A 61 -15.98 -6.96 41.58
C ASP A 61 -16.12 -5.43 41.63
N LYS A 62 -17.14 -4.85 40.99
CA LYS A 62 -17.34 -3.40 40.93
C LYS A 62 -17.59 -2.76 42.29
N SER A 63 -18.23 -3.48 43.21
CA SER A 63 -18.53 -3.05 44.58
C SER A 63 -17.25 -3.04 45.42
N SER A 64 -16.57 -4.18 45.49
CA SER A 64 -15.32 -4.39 46.23
C SER A 64 -14.21 -3.48 45.70
N TYR A 65 -14.11 -3.29 44.39
CA TYR A 65 -13.11 -2.40 43.80
C TYR A 65 -13.31 -0.94 44.19
N ARG A 66 -14.54 -0.46 44.38
CA ARG A 66 -14.77 0.92 44.83
C ARG A 66 -14.26 1.13 46.25
N GLN A 67 -14.44 0.14 47.12
CA GLN A 67 -14.13 0.20 48.54
C GLN A 67 -12.69 -0.20 48.87
N PHE A 68 -11.98 -0.86 47.94
CA PHE A 68 -10.60 -1.30 48.14
C PHE A 68 -9.65 -0.10 48.35
N LYS A 69 -8.98 -0.03 49.50
CA LYS A 69 -8.18 1.17 49.88
C LYS A 69 -6.77 1.16 49.27
N ASP A 70 -6.19 -0.02 49.07
CA ASP A 70 -4.80 -0.21 48.68
C ASP A 70 -4.62 -0.40 47.15
N LYS A 71 -5.40 0.32 46.34
CA LYS A 71 -5.41 0.15 44.86
C LYS A 71 -4.06 0.40 44.23
N SER A 72 -3.23 1.27 44.81
CA SER A 72 -1.91 1.64 44.31
C SER A 72 -0.90 0.49 44.31
N TYR A 73 -1.18 -0.64 44.95
CA TYR A 73 -0.29 -1.81 44.94
C TYR A 73 -0.71 -2.89 43.93
N ILE A 74 -1.88 -2.74 43.31
CA ILE A 74 -2.41 -3.71 42.35
C ILE A 74 -1.60 -3.63 41.06
N THR A 75 -0.99 -4.75 40.68
CA THR A 75 -0.31 -4.91 39.39
C THR A 75 -1.07 -5.86 38.47
N SER A 76 -1.83 -6.78 39.04
CA SER A 76 -2.74 -7.68 38.31
C SER A 76 -4.14 -7.66 38.92
N LEU A 77 -5.14 -7.26 38.13
CA LEU A 77 -6.53 -7.20 38.56
C LEU A 77 -7.33 -8.28 37.83
N LYS A 78 -8.01 -9.16 38.59
CA LYS A 78 -9.07 -10.01 38.04
C LYS A 78 -10.41 -9.33 38.28
N TRP A 79 -11.19 -9.17 37.23
CA TRP A 79 -12.39 -8.34 37.17
C TRP A 79 -13.57 -9.15 36.64
N CYS A 80 -14.68 -9.17 37.38
CA CYS A 80 -15.81 -10.08 37.14
C CYS A 80 -17.15 -9.40 36.82
N ASP A 81 -17.21 -8.07 36.74
CA ASP A 81 -18.45 -7.29 36.56
C ASP A 81 -18.47 -6.44 35.28
N ASP A 82 -19.66 -6.12 34.77
CA ASP A 82 -19.84 -5.07 33.73
C ASP A 82 -20.48 -3.79 34.29
N PRO A 83 -20.16 -2.59 33.74
CA PRO A 83 -19.05 -2.26 32.84
C PRO A 83 -17.73 -1.98 33.59
N LEU A 84 -16.61 -2.08 32.87
CA LEU A 84 -15.27 -1.72 33.33
C LEU A 84 -15.19 -0.30 33.95
N PRO A 85 -14.27 -0.07 34.92
CA PRO A 85 -13.99 1.27 35.41
C PRO A 85 -13.50 2.19 34.28
N LYS A 86 -13.87 3.47 34.33
CA LYS A 86 -13.34 4.48 33.40
C LYS A 86 -11.79 4.50 33.48
N LYS A 87 -11.10 4.70 32.35
CA LYS A 87 -9.62 4.60 32.21
C LYS A 87 -8.82 5.38 33.26
N ASN A 88 -9.35 6.50 33.73
CA ASN A 88 -8.75 7.34 34.79
C ASN A 88 -8.91 6.80 36.22
N LYS A 89 -9.53 5.63 36.39
CA LYS A 89 -9.76 4.98 37.69
C LYS A 89 -9.02 3.65 37.84
N PHE A 90 -8.16 3.28 36.90
CA PHE A 90 -7.31 2.09 37.03
C PHE A 90 -6.16 2.32 38.02
N PRO A 91 -5.63 1.25 38.64
CA PRO A 91 -4.43 1.34 39.45
C PRO A 91 -3.26 1.89 38.62
N PRO A 92 -2.43 2.78 39.19
CA PRO A 92 -1.34 3.44 38.46
C PRO A 92 -0.24 2.47 37.95
N PHE A 93 -0.15 1.27 38.52
CA PHE A 93 0.85 0.25 38.14
C PHE A 93 0.20 -1.04 37.61
N LEU A 94 -1.04 -0.97 37.12
CA LEU A 94 -1.74 -2.11 36.54
C LEU A 94 -1.03 -2.53 35.23
N THR A 95 -0.54 -3.77 35.19
CA THR A 95 0.10 -4.37 34.02
C THR A 95 -0.73 -5.48 33.42
N ASN A 96 -1.55 -6.18 34.22
CA ASN A 96 -2.41 -7.27 33.76
C ASN A 96 -3.87 -7.07 34.21
N LEU A 97 -4.82 -7.14 33.28
CA LEU A 97 -6.26 -7.14 33.56
C LEU A 97 -6.87 -8.45 33.05
N TYR A 98 -7.43 -9.25 33.95
CA TYR A 98 -8.10 -10.51 33.64
C TYR A 98 -9.61 -10.30 33.75
N LEU A 99 -10.36 -10.50 32.67
CA LEU A 99 -11.82 -10.40 32.67
C LEU A 99 -12.43 -11.80 32.85
N TYR A 100 -13.34 -12.00 33.81
CA TYR A 100 -14.05 -13.28 34.01
C TYR A 100 -15.27 -13.44 33.10
N THR A 101 -15.82 -12.36 32.57
CA THR A 101 -17.02 -12.37 31.71
C THR A 101 -16.75 -11.58 30.44
N ILE A 102 -16.72 -12.29 29.31
CA ILE A 102 -16.76 -11.67 27.97
C ILE A 102 -18.24 -11.35 27.71
N PRO A 103 -18.61 -10.12 27.32
CA PRO A 103 -20.01 -9.77 27.08
C PRO A 103 -20.66 -10.72 26.07
N ASN A 104 -21.84 -11.25 26.40
CA ASN A 104 -22.63 -12.14 25.52
C ASN A 104 -23.11 -11.48 24.22
N SER A 105 -22.86 -10.19 24.02
CA SER A 105 -23.14 -9.45 22.79
C SER A 105 -21.91 -9.33 21.87
N LEU A 106 -20.74 -9.80 22.30
CA LEU A 106 -19.50 -9.64 21.56
C LEU A 106 -19.50 -10.54 20.32
N THR A 107 -19.34 -9.95 19.14
CA THR A 107 -19.30 -10.66 17.86
C THR A 107 -17.90 -10.84 17.30
N THR A 108 -16.95 -9.99 17.72
CA THR A 108 -15.54 -10.07 17.30
C THR A 108 -14.62 -10.00 18.52
N LEU A 109 -13.68 -10.94 18.61
CA LEU A 109 -12.70 -11.01 19.70
C LEU A 109 -11.31 -11.20 19.10
N ARG A 110 -10.40 -10.32 19.49
CA ARG A 110 -8.97 -10.46 19.23
C ARG A 110 -8.25 -10.59 20.57
N LEU A 111 -7.62 -11.73 20.79
CA LEU A 111 -6.81 -11.97 21.98
C LEU A 111 -5.42 -11.36 21.75
N GLY A 112 -4.96 -10.52 22.67
CA GLY A 112 -3.61 -9.91 22.64
C GLY A 112 -2.63 -10.67 23.55
N HIS A 113 -1.33 -10.38 23.43
CA HIS A 113 -0.32 -10.88 24.37
C HIS A 113 -0.68 -10.54 25.83
N PRO A 114 -0.47 -11.44 26.83
CA PRO A 114 0.14 -12.79 26.78
C PRO A 114 -0.88 -13.91 27.06
N LEU A 115 -2.02 -13.94 26.36
CA LEU A 115 -3.08 -14.93 26.58
C LEU A 115 -2.78 -16.28 25.89
N ASN A 116 -1.71 -16.96 26.32
CA ASN A 116 -1.41 -18.34 25.92
C ASN A 116 -2.02 -19.34 26.94
N LYS A 117 -3.36 -19.36 27.04
CA LYS A 117 -4.11 -20.28 27.92
C LYS A 117 -5.13 -21.09 27.14
N SER A 118 -5.35 -22.34 27.55
CA SER A 118 -6.37 -23.19 26.95
C SER A 118 -7.76 -22.57 27.10
N ILE A 119 -8.55 -22.60 26.04
CA ILE A 119 -9.96 -22.18 26.10
C ILE A 119 -10.78 -23.35 26.63
N LEU A 120 -11.45 -23.15 27.75
CA LEU A 120 -12.39 -24.13 28.29
C LEU A 120 -13.76 -23.98 27.61
N PRO A 121 -14.50 -25.08 27.41
CA PRO A 121 -15.88 -25.02 26.93
C PRO A 121 -16.74 -24.02 27.73
N GLY A 122 -17.50 -23.19 27.01
CA GLY A 122 -18.36 -22.16 27.61
C GLY A 122 -17.66 -20.86 28.02
N THR A 123 -16.34 -20.72 27.82
CA THR A 123 -15.60 -19.48 28.14
C THR A 123 -15.88 -18.36 27.12
N LEU A 124 -16.08 -18.71 25.85
CA LEU A 124 -16.35 -17.76 24.77
C LEU A 124 -17.86 -17.55 24.57
N PRO A 125 -18.32 -16.33 24.27
CA PRO A 125 -19.74 -16.05 24.10
C PRO A 125 -20.28 -16.68 22.80
N ASN A 126 -21.50 -17.22 22.86
CA ASN A 126 -22.19 -17.82 21.71
C ASN A 126 -22.62 -16.81 20.63
N SER A 127 -22.38 -15.51 20.84
CA SER A 127 -22.55 -14.46 19.83
C SER A 127 -21.32 -14.27 18.93
N LEU A 128 -20.19 -14.90 19.28
CA LEU A 128 -18.91 -14.64 18.64
C LEU A 128 -18.87 -15.24 17.23
N THR A 129 -18.67 -14.39 16.21
CA THR A 129 -18.57 -14.81 14.81
C THR A 129 -17.13 -14.75 14.30
N THR A 130 -16.30 -13.88 14.86
CA THR A 130 -14.88 -13.73 14.47
C THR A 130 -13.97 -13.85 15.69
N LEU A 131 -12.99 -14.75 15.61
CA LEU A 131 -11.97 -14.96 16.62
C LEU A 131 -10.58 -14.87 15.99
N THR A 132 -9.72 -14.05 16.58
CA THR A 132 -8.30 -13.97 16.23
C THR A 132 -7.46 -14.18 17.47
N PHE A 133 -6.61 -15.19 17.44
CA PHE A 133 -5.63 -15.44 18.49
C PHE A 133 -4.43 -14.48 18.40
N SER A 134 -3.77 -14.26 19.53
CA SER A 134 -2.46 -13.57 19.59
C SER A 134 -1.37 -14.44 18.97
N SER A 135 -0.29 -13.82 18.46
CA SER A 135 0.88 -14.51 17.92
C SER A 135 1.36 -15.68 18.79
N ASP A 136 1.49 -15.50 20.11
CA ASP A 136 2.02 -16.52 21.03
C ASP A 136 1.05 -17.65 21.40
N PHE A 137 -0.18 -17.67 20.86
CA PHE A 137 -1.15 -18.69 21.23
C PHE A 137 -0.74 -20.05 20.67
N ASN A 138 -0.41 -21.00 21.55
CA ASN A 138 0.00 -22.34 21.17
C ASN A 138 -0.58 -23.40 22.11
N GLN A 139 -1.90 -23.34 22.34
CA GLN A 139 -2.64 -24.32 23.16
C GLN A 139 -3.58 -25.16 22.29
N VAL A 140 -3.80 -26.40 22.71
CA VAL A 140 -4.76 -27.31 22.06
C VAL A 140 -6.16 -26.71 22.12
N VAL A 141 -6.84 -26.68 20.97
CA VAL A 141 -8.27 -26.34 20.88
C VAL A 141 -9.08 -27.61 21.05
N SER A 142 -9.64 -27.82 22.24
CA SER A 142 -10.47 -29.00 22.53
C SER A 142 -11.85 -28.91 21.89
N PRO A 143 -12.49 -30.05 21.53
CA PRO A 143 -13.87 -30.07 21.08
C PRO A 143 -14.81 -29.32 22.03
N GLY A 144 -15.68 -28.47 21.48
CA GLY A 144 -16.64 -27.65 22.23
C GLY A 144 -16.05 -26.40 22.92
N SER A 145 -14.75 -26.11 22.77
CA SER A 145 -14.13 -24.87 23.30
C SER A 145 -14.47 -23.62 22.49
N LEU A 146 -14.74 -23.78 21.18
CA LEU A 146 -15.13 -22.70 20.29
C LEU A 146 -16.65 -22.65 20.10
N PRO A 147 -17.26 -21.45 20.04
CA PRO A 147 -18.71 -21.31 19.91
C PRO A 147 -19.20 -21.68 18.50
N ASN A 148 -20.39 -22.29 18.42
CA ASN A 148 -21.01 -22.71 17.15
C ASN A 148 -21.50 -21.54 16.26
N SER A 149 -21.36 -20.30 16.73
CA SER A 149 -21.60 -19.08 15.94
C SER A 149 -20.39 -18.65 15.13
N LEU A 150 -19.22 -19.23 15.37
CA LEU A 150 -17.95 -18.77 14.81
C LEU A 150 -17.87 -19.07 13.31
N THR A 151 -17.69 -18.04 12.50
CA THR A 151 -17.57 -18.15 11.04
C THR A 151 -16.16 -17.89 10.55
N THR A 152 -15.38 -17.08 11.28
CA THR A 152 -14.00 -16.74 10.94
C THR A 152 -13.07 -17.02 12.12
N LEU A 153 -12.00 -17.78 11.85
CA LEU A 153 -10.98 -18.11 12.83
C LEU A 153 -9.59 -17.86 12.25
N THR A 154 -8.79 -17.10 12.99
CA THR A 154 -7.37 -16.87 12.69
C THR A 154 -6.54 -17.28 13.88
N PHE A 155 -5.66 -18.27 13.70
CA PHE A 155 -4.64 -18.63 14.68
C PHE A 155 -3.50 -17.62 14.65
N GLY A 156 -2.81 -17.48 15.79
CA GLY A 156 -1.59 -16.70 15.88
C GLY A 156 -0.39 -17.47 15.36
N ASP A 157 0.68 -16.74 15.07
CA ASP A 157 1.88 -17.23 14.40
C ASP A 157 2.48 -18.48 15.03
N ASP A 158 2.56 -18.57 16.36
CA ASP A 158 3.20 -19.68 17.09
C ASP A 158 2.30 -20.92 17.27
N PHE A 159 1.07 -20.90 16.75
CA PHE A 159 0.16 -22.03 16.89
C PHE A 159 0.67 -23.24 16.09
N ASP A 160 1.09 -24.30 16.79
CA ASP A 160 1.59 -25.54 16.19
C ASP A 160 1.05 -26.77 16.93
N GLN A 161 -0.27 -26.79 17.16
CA GLN A 161 -0.96 -27.93 17.80
C GLN A 161 -1.82 -28.68 16.79
N VAL A 162 -1.92 -29.99 16.96
CA VAL A 162 -2.79 -30.84 16.12
C VAL A 162 -4.26 -30.43 16.33
N VAL A 163 -4.96 -30.20 15.22
CA VAL A 163 -6.40 -29.92 15.22
C VAL A 163 -7.15 -31.26 15.17
N LEU A 164 -7.82 -31.62 16.26
CA LEU A 164 -8.58 -32.86 16.35
C LEU A 164 -9.96 -32.74 15.66
N PRO A 165 -10.53 -33.84 15.16
CA PRO A 165 -11.92 -33.87 14.70
C PRO A 165 -12.90 -33.33 15.76
N GLY A 166 -13.76 -32.41 15.36
CA GLY A 166 -14.74 -31.76 16.25
C GLY A 166 -14.20 -30.57 17.06
N SER A 167 -12.92 -30.22 16.95
CA SER A 167 -12.34 -29.02 17.56
C SER A 167 -12.82 -27.71 16.91
N LEU A 168 -13.09 -27.74 15.61
CA LEU A 168 -13.56 -26.58 14.84
C LEU A 168 -15.08 -26.66 14.63
N PRO A 169 -15.83 -25.56 14.83
CA PRO A 169 -17.28 -25.56 14.67
C PRO A 169 -17.70 -25.64 13.20
N ASN A 170 -18.81 -26.35 12.92
CA ASN A 170 -19.33 -26.51 11.56
C ASN A 170 -19.81 -25.22 10.90
N SER A 171 -20.02 -24.14 11.66
CA SER A 171 -20.35 -22.80 11.16
C SER A 171 -19.15 -22.09 10.49
N LEU A 172 -17.93 -22.60 10.69
CA LEU A 172 -16.71 -21.96 10.23
C LEU A 172 -16.61 -21.99 8.70
N THR A 173 -16.45 -20.81 8.11
CA THR A 173 -16.31 -20.63 6.65
C THR A 173 -14.89 -20.20 6.28
N THR A 174 -14.19 -19.50 7.18
CA THR A 174 -12.83 -19.01 6.95
C THR A 174 -11.90 -19.45 8.07
N LEU A 175 -10.80 -20.11 7.69
CA LEU A 175 -9.74 -20.56 8.60
C LEU A 175 -8.38 -20.11 8.09
N THR A 176 -7.62 -19.43 8.96
CA THR A 176 -6.23 -19.05 8.71
C THR A 176 -5.36 -19.61 9.83
N PHE A 177 -4.38 -20.43 9.47
CA PHE A 177 -3.32 -20.87 10.37
C PHE A 177 -2.23 -19.81 10.48
N GLY A 178 -1.56 -19.74 11.64
CA GLY A 178 -0.39 -18.89 11.84
C GLY A 178 0.85 -19.46 11.19
N ASP A 179 1.89 -18.63 11.07
CA ASP A 179 3.09 -18.93 10.30
C ASP A 179 3.76 -20.27 10.67
N TYR A 180 3.91 -20.60 11.94
CA TYR A 180 4.64 -21.79 12.42
C TYR A 180 3.82 -23.09 12.44
N PHE A 181 2.55 -23.07 12.03
CA PHE A 181 1.75 -24.29 11.99
C PHE A 181 2.30 -25.30 10.97
N ASP A 182 2.78 -26.45 11.45
CA ASP A 182 3.30 -27.53 10.61
C ASP A 182 2.82 -28.93 11.07
N GLN A 183 1.61 -28.99 11.62
CA GLN A 183 1.00 -30.26 12.02
C GLN A 183 0.18 -30.91 10.89
N VAL A 184 0.14 -32.25 10.90
CA VAL A 184 -0.68 -33.02 9.97
C VAL A 184 -2.17 -32.69 10.16
N VAL A 185 -2.86 -32.38 9.06
CA VAL A 185 -4.31 -32.13 9.06
C VAL A 185 -5.04 -33.47 8.89
N LEU A 186 -5.67 -33.94 9.96
CA LEU A 186 -6.37 -35.22 9.99
C LEU A 186 -7.70 -35.16 9.21
N PRO A 187 -8.14 -36.25 8.55
CA PRO A 187 -9.48 -36.32 7.98
C PRO A 187 -10.57 -36.03 9.02
N GLY A 188 -11.53 -35.16 8.68
CA GLY A 188 -12.60 -34.73 9.58
C GLY A 188 -12.23 -33.64 10.60
N SER A 189 -10.98 -33.15 10.61
CA SER A 189 -10.57 -32.00 11.44
C SER A 189 -11.08 -30.66 10.90
N LEU A 190 -11.22 -30.53 9.58
CA LEU A 190 -11.74 -29.35 8.91
C LEU A 190 -13.27 -29.43 8.74
N PRO A 191 -14.02 -28.35 9.05
CA PRO A 191 -15.48 -28.36 8.99
C PRO A 191 -16.02 -28.35 7.56
N ASN A 192 -17.18 -29.00 7.37
CA ASN A 192 -17.79 -29.23 6.05
C ASN A 192 -18.32 -27.97 5.34
N ASN A 193 -18.39 -26.82 6.02
CA ASN A 193 -18.82 -25.54 5.44
C ASN A 193 -17.64 -24.59 5.16
N LEU A 194 -16.41 -25.04 5.37
CA LEU A 194 -15.21 -24.21 5.17
C LEU A 194 -15.07 -23.86 3.69
N THR A 195 -15.05 -22.58 3.36
CA THR A 195 -14.92 -22.08 1.99
C THR A 195 -13.54 -21.50 1.71
N THR A 196 -12.84 -21.00 2.73
CA THR A 196 -11.50 -20.42 2.61
C THR A 196 -10.56 -21.02 3.65
N LEU A 197 -9.44 -21.55 3.17
CA LEU A 197 -8.36 -22.10 3.99
C LEU A 197 -7.02 -21.49 3.59
N THR A 198 -6.31 -20.96 4.57
CA THR A 198 -4.95 -20.43 4.42
C THR A 198 -4.03 -21.11 5.42
N PHE A 199 -2.97 -21.75 4.91
CA PHE A 199 -1.87 -22.26 5.72
C PHE A 199 -0.80 -21.19 5.93
N GLY A 200 -0.13 -21.25 7.09
CA GLY A 200 0.99 -20.37 7.41
C GLY A 200 2.28 -20.73 6.69
N ASP A 201 3.28 -19.87 6.84
CA ASP A 201 4.52 -19.92 6.07
C ASP A 201 5.32 -21.23 6.20
N TYR A 202 5.30 -21.92 7.34
CA TYR A 202 6.12 -23.12 7.59
C TYR A 202 5.41 -24.44 7.32
N PHE A 203 4.12 -24.44 6.96
CA PHE A 203 3.37 -25.67 6.70
C PHE A 203 3.95 -26.45 5.51
N ASP A 204 4.45 -27.66 5.75
CA ASP A 204 5.01 -28.57 4.73
C ASP A 204 4.57 -30.04 4.95
N GLN A 205 3.34 -30.24 5.43
CA GLN A 205 2.78 -31.58 5.62
C GLN A 205 2.01 -32.09 4.40
N VAL A 206 2.00 -33.42 4.22
CA VAL A 206 1.23 -34.08 3.16
C VAL A 206 -0.27 -33.93 3.41
N VAL A 207 -1.00 -33.41 2.42
CA VAL A 207 -2.47 -33.34 2.45
C VAL A 207 -3.05 -34.57 1.75
N SER A 208 -3.62 -35.48 2.52
CA SER A 208 -4.20 -36.72 2.02
C SER A 208 -5.58 -36.50 1.37
N PRO A 209 -5.98 -37.34 0.40
CA PRO A 209 -7.34 -37.33 -0.14
C PRO A 209 -8.40 -37.46 0.96
N GLY A 210 -9.46 -36.66 0.87
CA GLY A 210 -10.54 -36.60 1.87
C GLY A 210 -10.26 -35.70 3.08
N THR A 211 -9.07 -35.12 3.22
CA THR A 211 -8.77 -34.14 4.28
C THR A 211 -9.44 -32.79 4.03
N LEU A 212 -9.45 -32.30 2.78
CA LEU A 212 -10.03 -31.01 2.43
C LEU A 212 -11.54 -31.13 2.18
N PRO A 213 -12.38 -30.24 2.76
CA PRO A 213 -13.83 -30.34 2.63
C PRO A 213 -14.31 -29.95 1.23
N ASN A 214 -15.38 -30.60 0.75
CA ASN A 214 -15.98 -30.35 -0.57
C ASN A 214 -16.61 -28.96 -0.71
N SER A 215 -16.71 -28.17 0.35
CA SER A 215 -17.15 -26.76 0.32
C SER A 215 -16.03 -25.78 -0.03
N LEU A 216 -14.76 -26.22 -0.02
CA LEU A 216 -13.61 -25.32 -0.13
C LEU A 216 -13.51 -24.68 -1.51
N ARG A 217 -13.54 -23.34 -1.56
CA ARG A 217 -13.45 -22.54 -2.77
C ARG A 217 -12.06 -21.92 -2.97
N THR A 218 -11.42 -21.53 -1.87
CA THR A 218 -10.11 -20.88 -1.88
C THR A 218 -9.15 -21.64 -0.98
N LEU A 219 -7.99 -22.02 -1.54
CA LEU A 219 -6.91 -22.67 -0.82
C LEU A 219 -5.59 -21.92 -1.08
N THR A 220 -4.94 -21.50 0.00
CA THR A 220 -3.62 -20.86 -0.04
C THR A 220 -2.64 -21.65 0.83
N PHE A 221 -1.56 -22.13 0.21
CA PHE A 221 -0.41 -22.68 0.92
C PHE A 221 0.57 -21.57 1.30
N GLY A 222 1.37 -21.80 2.33
CA GLY A 222 2.41 -20.86 2.77
C GLY A 222 3.73 -20.99 1.99
N ARG A 223 4.76 -20.35 2.53
CA ARG A 223 6.11 -20.28 1.93
C ARG A 223 6.76 -21.63 1.72
N ASP A 224 6.71 -22.53 2.70
CA ASP A 224 7.56 -23.71 2.74
C ASP A 224 6.93 -24.96 2.13
N PHE A 225 5.62 -24.95 1.91
CA PHE A 225 4.88 -26.08 1.34
C PHE A 225 5.51 -26.57 0.03
N ASN A 226 5.98 -27.81 0.02
CA ASN A 226 6.63 -28.44 -1.12
C ASN A 226 6.31 -29.94 -1.23
N GLN A 227 5.15 -30.36 -0.71
CA GLN A 227 4.67 -31.73 -0.83
C GLN A 227 3.95 -31.99 -2.16
N VAL A 228 3.97 -33.24 -2.61
CA VAL A 228 3.26 -33.68 -3.81
C VAL A 228 1.75 -33.66 -3.54
N VAL A 229 0.99 -33.02 -4.44
CA VAL A 229 -0.49 -33.04 -4.40
C VAL A 229 -0.98 -34.14 -5.33
N SER A 230 -1.47 -35.22 -4.74
CA SER A 230 -1.99 -36.37 -5.49
C SER A 230 -3.39 -36.11 -6.07
N PRO A 231 -3.77 -36.75 -7.19
CA PRO A 231 -5.14 -36.72 -7.69
C PRO A 231 -6.16 -37.09 -6.60
N GLY A 232 -7.25 -36.32 -6.51
CA GLY A 232 -8.28 -36.48 -5.49
C GLY A 232 -7.99 -35.79 -4.15
N THR A 233 -6.81 -35.19 -3.95
CA THR A 233 -6.54 -34.34 -2.77
C THR A 233 -7.33 -33.04 -2.78
N LEU A 234 -7.39 -32.36 -3.94
CA LEU A 234 -8.07 -31.08 -4.08
C LEU A 234 -9.59 -31.28 -4.33
N PRO A 235 -10.48 -30.57 -3.62
CA PRO A 235 -11.92 -30.76 -3.77
C PRO A 235 -12.45 -30.17 -5.09
N ASN A 236 -13.47 -30.81 -5.66
CA ASN A 236 -14.09 -30.44 -6.95
C ASN A 236 -14.83 -29.09 -6.96
N SER A 237 -14.87 -28.38 -5.83
CA SER A 237 -15.46 -27.05 -5.74
C SER A 237 -14.42 -25.93 -5.67
N LEU A 238 -13.13 -26.27 -5.63
CA LEU A 238 -12.04 -25.32 -5.51
C LEU A 238 -11.97 -24.44 -6.76
N THR A 239 -12.08 -23.13 -6.59
CA THR A 239 -12.03 -22.15 -7.68
C THR A 239 -10.69 -21.42 -7.71
N THR A 240 -10.05 -21.24 -6.55
CA THR A 240 -8.80 -20.50 -6.40
C THR A 240 -7.78 -21.32 -5.64
N LEU A 241 -6.61 -21.51 -6.25
CA LEU A 241 -5.47 -22.21 -5.66
C LEU A 241 -4.19 -21.37 -5.77
N THR A 242 -3.53 -21.18 -4.63
CA THR A 242 -2.25 -20.48 -4.53
C THR A 242 -1.24 -21.36 -3.80
N PHE A 243 -0.16 -21.76 -4.48
CA PHE A 243 0.93 -22.57 -3.90
C PHE A 243 1.96 -21.72 -3.12
N GLY A 244 1.53 -20.62 -2.52
CA GLY A 244 2.38 -19.64 -1.83
C GLY A 244 2.43 -18.27 -2.50
N ALA A 245 2.91 -17.29 -1.74
CA ALA A 245 3.00 -15.91 -2.22
C ALA A 245 3.96 -15.76 -3.40
N LEU A 246 3.79 -14.74 -4.22
CA LEU A 246 4.72 -14.37 -5.30
C LEU A 246 6.00 -13.68 -4.77
N ARG A 247 6.42 -14.01 -3.54
CA ARG A 247 7.64 -13.48 -2.90
C ARG A 247 8.81 -14.45 -3.10
N PHE A 248 10.02 -13.92 -3.13
CA PHE A 248 11.24 -14.74 -3.27
C PHE A 248 11.35 -15.81 -2.15
N GLY A 249 11.74 -17.03 -2.53
CA GLY A 249 12.05 -18.12 -1.59
C GLY A 249 10.86 -18.98 -1.16
N VAL A 250 9.72 -18.88 -1.84
CA VAL A 250 8.55 -19.78 -1.64
C VAL A 250 8.77 -21.07 -2.41
N LYS A 251 8.74 -22.21 -1.71
CA LYS A 251 9.43 -23.45 -2.05
C LYS A 251 8.70 -24.40 -3.01
N PHE A 252 7.37 -24.32 -3.16
CA PHE A 252 6.61 -25.33 -3.92
C PHE A 252 7.19 -25.56 -5.33
N ASN A 253 7.71 -26.76 -5.62
CA ASN A 253 8.33 -27.08 -6.89
C ASN A 253 8.10 -28.55 -7.26
N GLN A 254 6.89 -29.04 -7.02
CA GLN A 254 6.47 -30.41 -7.35
C GLN A 254 5.73 -30.46 -8.70
N VAL A 255 5.81 -31.61 -9.35
CA VAL A 255 5.11 -31.85 -10.63
C VAL A 255 3.60 -31.87 -10.39
N VAL A 256 2.84 -31.14 -11.20
CA VAL A 256 1.37 -31.22 -11.23
C VAL A 256 0.97 -32.18 -12.33
N SER A 257 0.52 -33.37 -11.94
CA SER A 257 0.10 -34.41 -12.89
C SER A 257 -1.33 -34.19 -13.38
N PRO A 258 -1.71 -34.70 -14.58
CA PRO A 258 -3.10 -34.70 -15.02
C PRO A 258 -4.05 -35.30 -13.98
N GLY A 259 -5.17 -34.63 -13.74
CA GLY A 259 -6.16 -35.02 -12.72
C GLY A 259 -5.86 -34.54 -11.30
N THR A 260 -4.71 -33.90 -11.03
CA THR A 260 -4.43 -33.26 -9.73
C THR A 260 -5.31 -32.02 -9.51
N LEU A 261 -5.46 -31.16 -10.52
CA LEU A 261 -6.23 -29.92 -10.41
C LEU A 261 -7.72 -30.16 -10.75
N PRO A 262 -8.67 -29.65 -9.95
CA PRO A 262 -10.10 -29.89 -10.17
C PRO A 262 -10.64 -29.05 -11.34
N ASN A 263 -11.66 -29.58 -12.02
CA ASN A 263 -12.32 -28.95 -13.17
C ASN A 263 -13.15 -27.68 -12.83
N SER A 264 -13.22 -27.30 -11.55
CA SER A 264 -13.82 -26.04 -11.10
C SER A 264 -12.80 -24.90 -10.99
N LEU A 265 -11.50 -25.19 -11.10
CA LEU A 265 -10.44 -24.23 -10.82
C LEU A 265 -10.40 -23.15 -11.89
N THR A 266 -10.57 -21.88 -11.49
CA THR A 266 -10.55 -20.73 -12.38
C THR A 266 -9.28 -19.90 -12.23
N THR A 267 -8.67 -19.90 -11.04
CA THR A 267 -7.46 -19.13 -10.74
C THR A 267 -6.39 -20.03 -10.13
N LEU A 268 -5.21 -20.04 -10.76
CA LEU A 268 -4.04 -20.76 -10.29
C LEU A 268 -2.82 -19.84 -10.22
N THR A 269 -2.19 -19.81 -9.04
CA THR A 269 -0.92 -19.12 -8.83
C THR A 269 0.13 -20.10 -8.34
N PHE A 270 1.19 -20.27 -9.13
CA PHE A 270 2.37 -21.02 -8.74
C PHE A 270 3.32 -20.18 -7.88
N SER A 271 4.05 -20.84 -6.99
CA SER A 271 5.03 -20.25 -6.10
C SER A 271 6.23 -19.64 -6.85
N SER A 272 7.05 -18.87 -6.11
CA SER A 272 8.33 -18.37 -6.61
C SER A 272 9.25 -19.46 -7.16
N ASP A 273 9.37 -20.61 -6.51
CA ASP A 273 10.38 -21.61 -6.89
C ASP A 273 9.89 -22.66 -7.89
N PHE A 274 8.61 -22.65 -8.24
CA PHE A 274 8.04 -23.57 -9.22
C PHE A 274 8.74 -23.45 -10.58
N ASN A 275 9.36 -24.54 -11.03
CA ASN A 275 10.06 -24.63 -12.31
C ASN A 275 9.95 -26.04 -12.92
N GLN A 276 8.82 -26.72 -12.68
CA GLN A 276 8.53 -28.02 -13.28
C GLN A 276 7.85 -27.87 -14.64
N VAL A 277 8.01 -28.88 -15.51
CA VAL A 277 7.31 -28.93 -16.79
C VAL A 277 5.81 -29.11 -16.53
N VAL A 278 4.99 -28.27 -17.16
CA VAL A 278 3.54 -28.42 -17.18
C VAL A 278 3.16 -29.21 -18.43
N SER A 279 2.69 -30.43 -18.27
CA SER A 279 2.33 -31.30 -19.40
C SER A 279 0.90 -31.01 -19.89
N PRO A 280 0.58 -31.24 -21.17
CA PRO A 280 -0.80 -31.18 -21.67
C PRO A 280 -1.77 -32.01 -20.81
N GLY A 281 -2.95 -31.44 -20.52
CA GLY A 281 -3.95 -32.05 -19.63
C GLY A 281 -3.73 -31.86 -18.13
N SER A 282 -2.61 -31.22 -17.71
CA SER A 282 -2.37 -30.92 -16.28
C SER A 282 -3.18 -29.71 -15.78
N LEU A 283 -3.53 -28.78 -16.68
CA LEU A 283 -4.34 -27.60 -16.38
C LEU A 283 -5.80 -27.82 -16.80
N PRO A 284 -6.79 -27.52 -15.93
CA PRO A 284 -8.20 -27.75 -16.24
C PRO A 284 -8.76 -26.73 -17.22
N ASN A 285 -9.74 -27.13 -18.05
CA ASN A 285 -10.41 -26.29 -19.05
C ASN A 285 -11.32 -25.19 -18.46
N SER A 286 -11.43 -25.09 -17.13
CA SER A 286 -12.10 -24.00 -16.43
C SER A 286 -11.16 -22.84 -16.10
N LEU A 287 -9.85 -23.02 -16.25
CA LEU A 287 -8.85 -22.07 -15.77
C LEU A 287 -8.87 -20.80 -16.63
N THR A 288 -9.14 -19.66 -16.01
CA THR A 288 -9.19 -18.35 -16.68
C THR A 288 -7.97 -17.50 -16.36
N THR A 289 -7.36 -17.69 -15.18
CA THR A 289 -6.20 -16.92 -14.72
C THR A 289 -5.08 -17.86 -14.30
N LEU A 290 -3.90 -17.71 -14.91
CA LEU A 290 -2.69 -18.44 -14.58
C LEU A 290 -1.52 -17.50 -14.33
N THR A 291 -0.89 -17.64 -13.17
CA THR A 291 0.33 -16.90 -12.82
C THR A 291 1.44 -17.87 -12.46
N PHE A 292 2.54 -17.80 -13.20
CA PHE A 292 3.79 -18.47 -12.86
C PHE A 292 4.64 -17.59 -11.93
N GLY A 293 5.30 -18.19 -10.95
CA GLY A 293 6.18 -17.46 -10.04
C GLY A 293 7.61 -17.32 -10.56
N PHE A 294 8.46 -16.70 -9.73
CA PHE A 294 9.76 -16.14 -10.08
C PHE A 294 10.68 -17.04 -10.95
N LYS A 295 10.88 -18.31 -10.59
CA LYS A 295 11.88 -19.21 -11.20
C LYS A 295 11.39 -19.96 -12.45
N PHE A 296 10.10 -19.93 -12.76
CA PHE A 296 9.55 -20.70 -13.88
C PHE A 296 10.22 -20.31 -15.20
N ASN A 297 10.87 -21.27 -15.85
CA ASN A 297 11.57 -21.09 -17.12
C ASN A 297 11.54 -22.37 -17.98
N GLN A 298 10.45 -23.11 -17.93
CA GLN A 298 10.24 -24.31 -18.75
C GLN A 298 9.53 -23.97 -20.05
N VAL A 299 9.78 -24.75 -21.11
CA VAL A 299 9.09 -24.62 -22.39
C VAL A 299 7.61 -24.96 -22.22
N VAL A 300 6.72 -24.10 -22.73
CA VAL A 300 5.27 -24.36 -22.76
C VAL A 300 4.88 -24.84 -24.16
N SER A 301 4.60 -26.14 -24.28
CA SER A 301 4.24 -26.76 -25.56
C SER A 301 2.78 -26.45 -25.95
N PRO A 302 2.45 -26.42 -27.26
CA PRO A 302 1.07 -26.32 -27.73
C PRO A 302 0.14 -27.35 -27.04
N GLY A 303 -1.08 -26.93 -26.69
CA GLY A 303 -2.04 -27.75 -25.96
C GLY A 303 -1.82 -27.85 -24.44
N THR A 304 -0.78 -27.21 -23.89
CA THR A 304 -0.57 -27.13 -22.44
C THR A 304 -1.54 -26.17 -21.75
N LEU A 305 -1.74 -24.99 -22.36
CA LEU A 305 -2.62 -23.94 -21.83
C LEU A 305 -4.07 -24.20 -22.25
N PRO A 306 -5.05 -24.10 -21.33
CA PRO A 306 -6.45 -24.38 -21.64
C PRO A 306 -7.10 -23.27 -22.46
N ASN A 307 -8.07 -23.63 -23.31
CA ASN A 307 -8.80 -22.71 -24.20
C ASN A 307 -9.75 -21.73 -23.48
N SER A 308 -9.86 -21.81 -22.15
CA SER A 308 -10.59 -20.86 -21.30
C SER A 308 -9.70 -19.73 -20.76
N LEU A 309 -8.38 -19.84 -20.92
CA LEU A 309 -7.42 -18.95 -20.27
C LEU A 309 -7.52 -17.55 -20.86
N THR A 310 -7.84 -16.55 -20.03
CA THR A 310 -7.96 -15.15 -20.43
C THR A 310 -6.78 -14.30 -19.95
N THR A 311 -6.17 -14.66 -18.83
CA THR A 311 -5.05 -13.95 -18.23
C THR A 311 -3.87 -14.89 -17.95
N LEU A 312 -2.71 -14.56 -18.51
CA LEU A 312 -1.47 -15.29 -18.30
C LEU A 312 -0.35 -14.33 -17.87
N THR A 313 0.28 -14.64 -16.75
CA THR A 313 1.48 -13.95 -16.27
C THR A 313 2.62 -14.94 -16.15
N PHE A 314 3.69 -14.72 -16.92
CA PHE A 314 4.93 -15.46 -16.78
C PHE A 314 5.81 -14.91 -15.65
N GLY A 315 6.56 -15.80 -15.04
CA GLY A 315 7.50 -15.52 -13.96
C GLY A 315 8.73 -14.71 -14.39
N PHE A 316 9.44 -14.17 -13.41
CA PHE A 316 10.61 -13.29 -13.62
C PHE A 316 11.71 -13.91 -14.48
N LYS A 317 11.99 -15.21 -14.32
CA LYS A 317 13.05 -15.96 -15.01
C LYS A 317 12.62 -16.56 -16.35
N PHE A 318 11.34 -16.44 -16.74
CA PHE A 318 10.85 -17.06 -17.97
C PHE A 318 11.50 -16.40 -19.19
N ASN A 319 12.25 -17.19 -19.96
CA ASN A 319 12.96 -16.72 -21.15
C ASN A 319 12.99 -17.81 -22.24
N GLN A 320 11.88 -18.54 -22.40
CA GLN A 320 11.71 -19.55 -23.45
C GLN A 320 10.94 -18.98 -24.65
N VAL A 321 11.23 -19.52 -25.84
CA VAL A 321 10.51 -19.13 -27.07
C VAL A 321 9.05 -19.58 -26.96
N VAL A 322 8.12 -18.67 -27.26
CA VAL A 322 6.69 -18.97 -27.37
C VAL A 322 6.37 -19.26 -28.83
N SER A 323 6.12 -20.54 -29.14
CA SER A 323 5.82 -20.97 -30.50
C SER A 323 4.35 -20.69 -30.89
N PRO A 324 4.05 -20.51 -32.19
CA PRO A 324 2.67 -20.44 -32.66
C PRO A 324 1.82 -21.62 -32.17
N GLY A 325 0.60 -21.33 -31.70
CA GLY A 325 -0.31 -22.32 -31.12
C GLY A 325 -0.06 -22.67 -29.65
N THR A 326 0.98 -22.12 -29.00
CA THR A 326 1.17 -22.26 -27.54
C THR A 326 0.14 -21.47 -26.75
N LEU A 327 -0.14 -20.23 -27.14
CA LEU A 327 -1.09 -19.35 -26.46
C LEU A 327 -2.51 -19.57 -26.99
N PRO A 328 -3.53 -19.74 -26.11
CA PRO A 328 -4.90 -20.00 -26.54
C PRO A 328 -5.59 -18.74 -27.09
N ASN A 329 -6.53 -18.92 -28.03
CA ASN A 329 -7.32 -17.85 -28.66
C ASN A 329 -8.33 -17.16 -27.72
N SER A 330 -8.43 -17.58 -26.46
CA SER A 330 -9.20 -16.91 -25.42
C SER A 330 -8.39 -15.83 -24.68
N LEU A 331 -7.06 -15.83 -24.84
CA LEU A 331 -6.16 -15.01 -24.03
C LEU A 331 -6.31 -13.54 -24.38
N THR A 332 -6.66 -12.71 -23.41
CA THR A 332 -6.85 -11.27 -23.57
C THR A 332 -5.72 -10.47 -22.93
N THR A 333 -5.10 -11.00 -21.87
CA THR A 333 -4.01 -10.35 -21.13
C THR A 333 -2.80 -11.25 -21.02
N LEU A 334 -1.66 -10.78 -21.51
CA LEU A 334 -0.38 -11.46 -21.43
C LEU A 334 0.68 -10.54 -20.81
N THR A 335 1.33 -11.03 -19.76
CA THR A 335 2.47 -10.35 -19.12
C THR A 335 3.68 -11.25 -19.13
N PHE A 336 4.76 -10.77 -19.77
CA PHE A 336 6.11 -11.28 -19.55
C PHE A 336 6.76 -10.45 -18.45
N ALA A 337 7.32 -11.11 -17.43
CA ALA A 337 8.11 -10.43 -16.40
C ALA A 337 9.55 -10.20 -16.88
N CYS A 338 10.53 -10.09 -15.97
CA CYS A 338 11.78 -9.40 -16.23
C CYS A 338 12.71 -10.01 -17.29
N ASP A 339 13.05 -11.29 -17.23
CA ASP A 339 14.16 -11.85 -18.02
C ASP A 339 13.76 -12.28 -19.44
N PHE A 340 12.48 -12.17 -19.82
CA PHE A 340 12.01 -12.57 -21.15
C PHE A 340 12.61 -11.68 -22.23
N ASN A 341 13.46 -12.25 -23.08
CA ASN A 341 14.11 -11.54 -24.18
C ASN A 341 14.23 -12.43 -25.43
N GLN A 342 13.21 -13.26 -25.68
CA GLN A 342 13.11 -14.07 -26.90
C GLN A 342 12.36 -13.32 -27.99
N VAL A 343 12.69 -13.63 -29.25
CA VAL A 343 11.96 -13.10 -30.41
C VAL A 343 10.52 -13.61 -30.37
N VAL A 344 9.56 -12.69 -30.53
CA VAL A 344 8.14 -13.05 -30.68
C VAL A 344 7.88 -13.33 -32.16
N LEU A 345 7.57 -14.59 -32.48
CA LEU A 345 7.33 -15.00 -33.86
C LEU A 345 5.92 -14.56 -34.33
N PRO A 346 5.75 -14.25 -35.63
CA PRO A 346 4.42 -14.05 -36.21
C PRO A 346 3.50 -15.25 -35.94
N GLY A 347 2.27 -14.97 -35.47
CA GLY A 347 1.30 -16.00 -35.09
C GLY A 347 1.52 -16.62 -33.70
N ALA A 348 2.54 -16.21 -32.93
CA ALA A 348 2.71 -16.62 -31.54
C ALA A 348 1.69 -15.98 -30.59
N LEU A 349 1.31 -14.72 -30.86
CA LEU A 349 0.32 -13.98 -30.08
C LEU A 349 -1.10 -14.23 -30.63
N PRO A 350 -2.09 -14.54 -29.79
CA PRO A 350 -3.45 -14.84 -30.25
C PRO A 350 -4.21 -13.57 -30.66
N ASN A 351 -5.14 -13.73 -31.61
CA ASN A 351 -5.96 -12.62 -32.16
C ASN A 351 -6.98 -12.03 -31.18
N SER A 352 -7.11 -12.60 -29.98
CA SER A 352 -7.95 -12.09 -28.88
C SER A 352 -7.19 -11.14 -27.95
N LEU A 353 -5.87 -11.05 -28.06
CA LEU A 353 -5.02 -10.36 -27.09
C LEU A 353 -5.28 -8.85 -27.15
N THR A 354 -5.71 -8.27 -26.03
CA THR A 354 -5.99 -6.83 -25.90
C THR A 354 -4.89 -6.12 -25.11
N THR A 355 -4.23 -6.80 -24.18
CA THR A 355 -3.19 -6.23 -23.33
C THR A 355 -1.93 -7.09 -23.38
N LEU A 356 -0.81 -6.46 -23.76
CA LEU A 356 0.52 -7.07 -23.78
C LEU A 356 1.50 -6.21 -22.99
N THR A 357 2.17 -6.83 -22.01
CA THR A 357 3.24 -6.20 -21.25
C THR A 357 4.52 -7.01 -21.37
N PHE A 358 5.58 -6.37 -21.87
CA PHE A 358 6.93 -6.88 -21.81
C PHE A 358 7.62 -6.37 -20.54
N GLY A 359 8.37 -7.25 -19.88
CA GLY A 359 9.12 -6.90 -18.68
C GLY A 359 10.50 -6.32 -18.98
N ARG A 360 11.33 -6.26 -17.94
CA ARG A 360 12.57 -5.47 -17.90
C ARG A 360 13.49 -5.67 -19.12
N ASP A 361 13.87 -6.89 -19.44
CA ASP A 361 15.02 -7.21 -20.30
C ASP A 361 14.64 -7.38 -21.79
N PHE A 362 13.36 -7.33 -22.13
CA PHE A 362 12.90 -7.49 -23.52
C PHE A 362 13.44 -6.37 -24.41
N ASP A 363 14.30 -6.72 -25.36
CA ASP A 363 14.93 -5.80 -26.32
C ASP A 363 15.08 -6.45 -27.71
N GLN A 364 14.09 -7.25 -28.11
CA GLN A 364 14.05 -7.85 -29.45
C GLN A 364 13.27 -6.99 -30.43
N VAL A 365 13.65 -7.06 -31.71
CA VAL A 365 12.91 -6.40 -32.79
C VAL A 365 11.53 -7.05 -32.92
N VAL A 366 10.49 -6.21 -32.95
CA VAL A 366 9.11 -6.64 -33.23
C VAL A 366 8.84 -6.36 -34.70
N SER A 367 8.65 -7.40 -35.50
CA SER A 367 8.41 -7.27 -36.94
C SER A 367 6.93 -6.94 -37.24
N PRO A 368 6.63 -6.21 -38.33
CA PRO A 368 5.26 -6.02 -38.80
C PRO A 368 4.47 -7.33 -38.89
N GLY A 369 3.21 -7.29 -38.43
CA GLY A 369 2.33 -8.48 -38.36
C GLY A 369 2.54 -9.40 -37.15
N THR A 370 3.51 -9.10 -36.26
CA THR A 370 3.71 -9.87 -35.02
C THR A 370 2.64 -9.57 -33.97
N LEU A 371 2.27 -8.28 -33.83
CA LEU A 371 1.26 -7.84 -32.86
C LEU A 371 -0.15 -8.02 -33.44
N PRO A 372 -1.10 -8.60 -32.68
CA PRO A 372 -2.45 -8.86 -33.20
C PRO A 372 -3.29 -7.57 -33.30
N ASN A 373 -4.19 -7.54 -34.29
CA ASN A 373 -5.09 -6.39 -34.56
C ASN A 373 -6.15 -6.13 -33.47
N SER A 374 -6.21 -6.95 -32.43
CA SER A 374 -7.06 -6.76 -31.25
C SER A 374 -6.36 -5.95 -30.14
N LEU A 375 -5.04 -5.75 -30.24
CA LEU A 375 -4.24 -5.20 -29.16
C LEU A 375 -4.59 -3.72 -28.94
N THR A 376 -5.03 -3.38 -27.73
CA THR A 376 -5.40 -2.01 -27.34
C THR A 376 -4.36 -1.38 -26.43
N THR A 377 -3.66 -2.18 -25.63
CA THR A 377 -2.65 -1.73 -24.68
C THR A 377 -1.34 -2.48 -24.87
N LEU A 378 -0.26 -1.73 -25.10
CA LEU A 378 1.09 -2.26 -25.23
C LEU A 378 2.04 -1.52 -24.30
N THR A 379 2.76 -2.26 -23.46
CA THR A 379 3.85 -1.74 -22.62
C THR A 379 5.15 -2.44 -22.96
N PHE A 380 6.13 -1.68 -23.43
CA PHE A 380 7.50 -2.13 -23.56
C PHE A 380 8.29 -1.99 -22.25
N GLY A 381 9.26 -2.89 -22.09
CA GLY A 381 10.10 -3.04 -20.92
C GLY A 381 11.08 -1.92 -20.62
N TYR A 382 11.87 -2.11 -19.57
CA TYR A 382 12.92 -1.18 -19.15
C TYR A 382 14.02 -1.05 -20.21
N ASP A 383 14.45 -2.17 -20.79
CA ASP A 383 15.60 -2.24 -21.70
C ASP A 383 15.26 -2.04 -23.18
N PHE A 384 13.98 -2.16 -23.56
CA PHE A 384 13.56 -2.06 -24.96
C PHE A 384 14.04 -0.75 -25.61
N ASN A 385 14.87 -0.88 -26.64
CA ASN A 385 15.44 0.23 -27.39
C ASN A 385 15.63 -0.11 -28.88
N GLN A 386 14.80 -1.00 -29.42
CA GLN A 386 14.78 -1.32 -30.85
C GLN A 386 13.95 -0.31 -31.64
N VAL A 387 14.29 -0.14 -32.92
CA VAL A 387 13.51 0.68 -33.84
C VAL A 387 12.14 0.04 -34.07
N VAL A 388 11.06 0.82 -33.95
CA VAL A 388 9.71 0.39 -34.28
C VAL A 388 9.40 0.82 -35.71
N LEU A 389 9.24 -0.15 -36.61
CA LEU A 389 8.97 0.14 -38.03
C LEU A 389 7.48 0.44 -38.27
N PRO A 390 7.12 1.25 -39.29
CA PRO A 390 5.75 1.40 -39.73
C PRO A 390 5.04 0.06 -39.98
N GLY A 391 3.78 -0.05 -39.57
CA GLY A 391 3.01 -1.30 -39.63
C GLY A 391 3.31 -2.33 -38.52
N THR A 392 4.26 -2.04 -37.62
CA THR A 392 4.52 -2.89 -36.43
C THR A 392 3.40 -2.78 -35.40
N LEU A 393 2.94 -1.56 -35.13
CA LEU A 393 1.89 -1.28 -34.14
C LEU A 393 0.51 -1.41 -34.79
N PRO A 394 -0.42 -2.19 -34.22
CA PRO A 394 -1.74 -2.40 -34.81
C PRO A 394 -2.63 -1.16 -34.67
N ASN A 395 -3.53 -0.94 -35.64
CA ASN A 395 -4.43 0.22 -35.65
C ASN A 395 -5.43 0.25 -34.48
N SER A 396 -5.66 -0.88 -33.80
CA SER A 396 -6.49 -0.97 -32.59
C SER A 396 -5.84 -0.36 -31.34
N LEU A 397 -4.54 -0.09 -31.37
CA LEU A 397 -3.77 0.31 -30.20
C LEU A 397 -4.19 1.72 -29.74
N THR A 398 -4.65 1.81 -28.49
CA THR A 398 -5.07 3.07 -27.87
C THR A 398 -4.08 3.57 -26.83
N THR A 399 -3.31 2.66 -26.21
CA THR A 399 -2.32 2.98 -25.18
C THR A 399 -0.98 2.34 -25.51
N LEU A 400 0.06 3.18 -25.64
CA LEU A 400 1.44 2.77 -25.83
C LEU A 400 2.33 3.37 -24.75
N THR A 401 3.08 2.51 -24.07
CA THR A 401 4.06 2.93 -23.07
C THR A 401 5.41 2.34 -23.40
N PHE A 402 6.40 3.21 -23.56
CA PHE A 402 7.81 2.87 -23.45
C PHE A 402 8.29 3.19 -22.05
N ARG A 403 8.98 2.24 -21.38
CA ARG A 403 9.66 2.53 -20.11
C ARG A 403 11.06 3.08 -20.42
N VAL A 404 12.05 2.76 -19.60
CA VAL A 404 13.22 3.61 -19.33
C VAL A 404 14.14 3.85 -20.53
N LYS A 405 14.65 2.82 -21.22
CA LYS A 405 15.77 2.96 -22.18
C LYS A 405 15.40 3.37 -23.60
N PHE A 406 14.12 3.31 -23.99
CA PHE A 406 13.73 3.59 -25.37
C PHE A 406 14.14 5.02 -25.77
N ASN A 407 15.00 5.13 -26.79
CA ASN A 407 15.53 6.39 -27.29
C ASN A 407 15.75 6.34 -28.82
N GLN A 408 14.89 5.62 -29.53
CA GLN A 408 14.92 5.56 -31.00
C GLN A 408 14.04 6.64 -31.62
N VAL A 409 14.42 7.08 -32.81
CA VAL A 409 13.60 8.03 -33.59
C VAL A 409 12.28 7.37 -33.96
N VAL A 410 11.17 8.08 -33.72
CA VAL A 410 9.83 7.64 -34.14
C VAL A 410 9.48 8.34 -35.46
N SER A 411 9.58 7.60 -36.56
CA SER A 411 9.24 8.13 -37.89
C SER A 411 7.73 8.33 -38.04
N PRO A 412 7.28 9.23 -38.93
CA PRO A 412 5.88 9.30 -39.37
C PRO A 412 5.33 7.93 -39.76
N GLU A 413 4.03 7.71 -39.58
CA GLU A 413 3.32 6.45 -39.84
C GLU A 413 3.68 5.27 -38.92
N THR A 414 4.62 5.44 -37.98
CA THR A 414 4.94 4.41 -36.98
C THR A 414 3.84 4.26 -35.92
N LEU A 415 3.30 5.39 -35.45
CA LEU A 415 2.25 5.41 -34.42
C LEU A 415 0.87 5.24 -35.06
N PRO A 416 0.00 4.36 -34.52
CA PRO A 416 -1.30 4.08 -35.12
C PRO A 416 -2.30 5.23 -34.92
N ASN A 417 -3.22 5.38 -35.87
CA ASN A 417 -4.17 6.50 -35.96
C ASN A 417 -5.22 6.56 -34.84
N ASN A 418 -5.38 5.51 -34.03
CA ASN A 418 -6.31 5.47 -32.90
C ASN A 418 -5.61 5.63 -31.53
N LEU A 419 -4.30 5.87 -31.52
CA LEU A 419 -3.54 6.00 -30.28
C LEU A 419 -4.03 7.23 -29.49
N ALA A 420 -4.53 6.99 -28.28
CA ALA A 420 -5.06 8.01 -27.39
C ALA A 420 -4.05 8.42 -26.31
N THR A 421 -3.22 7.48 -25.85
CA THR A 421 -2.24 7.70 -24.79
C THR A 421 -0.87 7.22 -25.23
N LEU A 422 0.12 8.10 -25.17
CA LEU A 422 1.53 7.80 -25.42
C LEU A 422 2.39 8.25 -24.25
N THR A 423 3.15 7.32 -23.70
CA THR A 423 4.16 7.60 -22.67
C THR A 423 5.52 7.19 -23.18
N PHE A 424 6.43 8.15 -23.31
CA PHE A 424 7.86 7.90 -23.47
C PHE A 424 8.52 7.78 -22.11
N GLY A 425 9.48 6.88 -21.97
CA GLY A 425 10.22 6.74 -20.71
C GLY A 425 11.52 7.53 -20.67
N ASP A 426 12.28 7.26 -19.62
CA ASP A 426 13.21 8.23 -19.06
C ASP A 426 14.32 8.71 -19.99
N TYR A 427 14.81 7.88 -20.91
CA TYR A 427 15.94 8.20 -21.78
C TYR A 427 15.53 8.72 -23.16
N PHE A 428 14.23 8.79 -23.46
CA PHE A 428 13.77 9.30 -24.75
C PHE A 428 14.12 10.79 -24.89
N ASP A 429 14.99 11.11 -25.84
CA ASP A 429 15.44 12.48 -26.14
C ASP A 429 15.63 12.70 -27.66
N GLN A 430 14.73 12.11 -28.45
CA GLN A 430 14.73 12.29 -29.90
C GLN A 430 13.79 13.42 -30.34
N VAL A 431 14.14 14.07 -31.46
CA VAL A 431 13.29 15.10 -32.07
C VAL A 431 11.99 14.46 -32.55
N VAL A 432 10.85 15.01 -32.12
CA VAL A 432 9.54 14.64 -32.62
C VAL A 432 9.19 15.57 -33.78
N SER A 433 9.10 15.03 -34.99
CA SER A 433 8.80 15.82 -36.19
C SER A 433 7.28 15.98 -36.38
N PRO A 434 6.82 17.06 -37.07
CA PRO A 434 5.43 17.19 -37.47
C PRO A 434 4.93 15.96 -38.24
N GLY A 435 3.74 15.49 -37.92
CA GLY A 435 3.15 14.27 -38.50
C GLY A 435 3.57 12.95 -37.83
N THR A 436 4.52 12.95 -36.89
CA THR A 436 4.86 11.74 -36.10
C THR A 436 3.74 11.36 -35.14
N LEU A 437 3.14 12.34 -34.45
CA LEU A 437 2.09 12.10 -33.45
C LEU A 437 0.71 12.01 -34.12
N PRO A 438 -0.10 10.97 -33.82
CA PRO A 438 -1.38 10.79 -34.48
C PRO A 438 -2.44 11.78 -33.99
N ASN A 439 -3.38 12.15 -34.88
CA ASN A 439 -4.45 13.11 -34.59
C ASN A 439 -5.47 12.64 -33.53
N SER A 440 -5.43 11.38 -33.11
CA SER A 440 -6.23 10.85 -32.01
C SER A 440 -5.63 11.10 -30.62
N LEU A 441 -4.35 11.48 -30.53
CA LEU A 441 -3.61 11.49 -29.27
C LEU A 441 -4.18 12.52 -28.28
N ARG A 442 -4.63 12.06 -27.11
CA ARG A 442 -5.20 12.88 -26.03
C ARG A 442 -4.21 13.14 -24.91
N THR A 443 -3.36 12.16 -24.60
CA THR A 443 -2.39 12.23 -23.51
C THR A 443 -1.00 11.93 -24.03
N LEU A 444 -0.07 12.85 -23.79
CA LEU A 444 1.35 12.70 -24.10
C LEU A 444 2.20 12.98 -22.86
N THR A 445 3.01 12.00 -22.49
CA THR A 445 3.96 12.10 -21.39
C THR A 445 5.37 11.85 -21.90
N PHE A 446 6.26 12.81 -21.68
CA PHE A 446 7.70 12.65 -21.92
C PHE A 446 8.42 12.24 -20.63
N GLY A 447 9.41 11.35 -20.77
CA GLY A 447 10.26 10.89 -19.67
C GLY A 447 11.33 11.90 -19.25
N HIS A 448 12.15 11.51 -18.28
CA HIS A 448 13.06 12.40 -17.57
C HIS A 448 14.04 13.21 -18.45
N GLN A 449 14.65 12.63 -19.49
CA GLN A 449 15.73 13.27 -20.26
C GLN A 449 15.26 14.09 -21.45
N PHE A 450 14.00 13.99 -21.86
CA PHE A 450 13.50 14.69 -23.04
C PHE A 450 13.73 16.19 -22.94
N ASN A 451 14.53 16.75 -23.85
CA ASN A 451 14.90 18.16 -23.89
C ASN A 451 15.08 18.68 -25.32
N GLN A 452 14.29 18.16 -26.25
CA GLN A 452 14.28 18.62 -27.64
C GLN A 452 13.30 19.76 -27.87
N LEU A 453 13.66 20.66 -28.77
CA LEU A 453 12.75 21.71 -29.26
C LEU A 453 11.73 21.10 -30.22
N PHE A 454 10.49 21.57 -30.18
CA PHE A 454 9.45 21.19 -31.15
C PHE A 454 8.84 22.44 -31.80
N SER A 455 8.53 22.32 -33.09
CA SER A 455 7.93 23.41 -33.88
C SER A 455 6.41 23.39 -33.81
N PRO A 456 5.73 24.53 -34.06
CA PRO A 456 4.28 24.56 -34.28
C PRO A 456 3.80 23.48 -35.26
N GLY A 457 2.70 22.80 -34.92
CA GLY A 457 2.17 21.67 -35.69
C GLY A 457 2.75 20.30 -35.33
N THR A 458 3.73 20.21 -34.43
CA THR A 458 4.25 18.92 -33.93
C THR A 458 3.23 18.20 -33.04
N LEU A 459 2.59 18.94 -32.13
CA LEU A 459 1.58 18.40 -31.23
C LEU A 459 0.20 18.40 -31.91
N PRO A 460 -0.57 17.29 -31.86
CA PRO A 460 -1.86 17.21 -32.54
C PRO A 460 -2.93 18.06 -31.85
N ASN A 461 -3.86 18.60 -32.64
CA ASN A 461 -4.96 19.47 -32.19
C ASN A 461 -6.00 18.79 -31.28
N SER A 462 -5.82 17.51 -30.97
CA SER A 462 -6.69 16.78 -30.07
C SER A 462 -6.08 16.54 -28.69
N LEU A 463 -4.80 16.90 -28.50
CA LEU A 463 -4.08 16.69 -27.26
C LEU A 463 -4.69 17.52 -26.14
N THR A 464 -5.10 16.88 -25.05
CA THR A 464 -5.70 17.52 -23.88
C THR A 464 -4.73 17.58 -22.71
N THR A 465 -3.82 16.61 -22.61
CA THR A 465 -2.88 16.50 -21.49
C THR A 465 -1.45 16.35 -22.02
N LEU A 466 -0.58 17.25 -21.57
CA LEU A 466 0.85 17.22 -21.88
C LEU A 466 1.67 17.30 -20.59
N THR A 467 2.58 16.35 -20.42
CA THR A 467 3.51 16.31 -19.30
C THR A 467 4.93 16.20 -19.80
N PHE A 468 5.77 17.15 -19.40
CA PHE A 468 7.21 17.11 -19.62
C PHE A 468 7.93 16.50 -18.42
N GLY A 469 8.97 15.71 -18.71
CA GLY A 469 9.84 15.14 -17.70
C GLY A 469 10.87 16.12 -17.17
N ARG A 470 11.77 15.59 -16.32
CA ARG A 470 12.70 16.33 -15.46
C ARG A 470 13.53 17.39 -16.19
N ASP A 471 14.09 17.06 -17.34
CA ASP A 471 15.17 17.83 -17.97
C ASP A 471 14.70 18.82 -19.04
N PHE A 472 13.42 18.78 -19.44
CA PHE A 472 12.88 19.69 -20.44
C PHE A 472 13.05 21.15 -20.00
N ASN A 473 13.83 21.91 -20.76
CA ASN A 473 14.10 23.33 -20.52
C ASN A 473 14.27 24.12 -21.83
N GLN A 474 13.55 23.71 -22.88
CA GLN A 474 13.51 24.42 -24.15
C GLN A 474 12.44 25.51 -24.14
N VAL A 475 12.64 26.54 -24.96
CA VAL A 475 11.64 27.60 -25.15
C VAL A 475 10.41 27.02 -25.84
N VAL A 476 9.22 27.33 -25.33
CA VAL A 476 7.95 26.96 -25.95
C VAL A 476 7.52 28.12 -26.84
N LEU A 477 7.48 27.90 -28.16
CA LEU A 477 7.12 28.95 -29.12
C LEU A 477 5.60 29.20 -29.14
N PRO A 478 5.14 30.44 -29.41
CA PRO A 478 3.74 30.70 -29.68
C PRO A 478 3.18 29.80 -30.79
N GLY A 479 2.01 29.21 -30.56
CA GLY A 479 1.39 28.24 -31.48
C GLY A 479 1.97 26.82 -31.44
N ALA A 480 2.97 26.55 -30.60
CA ALA A 480 3.52 25.19 -30.42
C ALA A 480 2.60 24.28 -29.61
N LEU A 481 1.82 24.84 -28.68
CA LEU A 481 0.82 24.12 -27.88
C LEU A 481 -0.55 24.16 -28.58
N PRO A 482 -1.27 23.03 -28.68
CA PRO A 482 -2.54 22.97 -29.37
C PRO A 482 -3.69 23.61 -28.57
N ASN A 483 -4.67 24.17 -29.28
CA ASN A 483 -5.84 24.85 -28.69
C ASN A 483 -6.82 23.93 -27.94
N SER A 484 -6.59 22.62 -27.94
CA SER A 484 -7.35 21.63 -27.15
C SER A 484 -6.75 21.37 -25.78
N LEU A 485 -5.53 21.85 -25.51
CA LEU A 485 -4.77 21.48 -24.32
C LEU A 485 -5.42 22.05 -23.06
N THR A 486 -5.81 21.18 -22.12
CA THR A 486 -6.46 21.57 -20.86
C THR A 486 -5.52 21.42 -19.67
N THR A 487 -4.55 20.49 -19.73
CA THR A 487 -3.58 20.24 -18.67
C THR A 487 -2.16 20.28 -19.21
N LEU A 488 -1.33 21.14 -18.62
CA LEU A 488 0.10 21.25 -18.92
C LEU A 488 0.91 21.14 -17.63
N THR A 489 1.87 20.22 -17.62
CA THR A 489 2.82 20.06 -16.53
C THR A 489 4.25 20.16 -17.07
N PHE A 490 5.00 21.13 -16.57
CA PHE A 490 6.43 21.24 -16.79
C PHE A 490 7.21 20.45 -15.73
N GLY A 491 8.32 19.84 -16.14
CA GLY A 491 9.19 19.11 -15.24
C GLY A 491 10.20 19.99 -14.51
N VAL A 492 11.05 19.34 -13.72
CA VAL A 492 11.92 19.95 -12.70
C VAL A 492 12.74 21.13 -13.21
N LYS A 493 13.46 20.98 -14.33
CA LYS A 493 14.44 21.97 -14.82
C LYS A 493 13.85 23.11 -15.66
N PHE A 494 12.56 23.07 -16.00
CA PHE A 494 11.96 24.07 -16.87
C PHE A 494 12.02 25.46 -16.22
N ASN A 495 12.78 26.37 -16.82
CA ASN A 495 12.99 27.72 -16.32
C ASN A 495 13.11 28.75 -17.46
N GLN A 496 12.40 28.51 -18.57
CA GLN A 496 12.32 29.45 -19.69
C GLN A 496 11.19 30.46 -19.49
N VAL A 497 11.36 31.64 -20.08
CA VAL A 497 10.31 32.66 -20.10
C VAL A 497 9.14 32.15 -20.94
N VAL A 498 7.93 32.25 -20.40
CA VAL A 498 6.69 31.96 -21.14
C VAL A 498 6.12 33.30 -21.61
N SER A 499 6.16 33.56 -22.92
CA SER A 499 5.66 34.82 -23.48
C SER A 499 4.12 34.82 -23.62
N PRO A 500 3.47 36.00 -23.57
CA PRO A 500 2.04 36.12 -23.88
C PRO A 500 1.67 35.47 -25.22
N GLY A 501 0.54 34.76 -25.24
CA GLY A 501 0.08 33.99 -26.41
C GLY A 501 0.72 32.60 -26.58
N THR A 502 1.65 32.19 -25.71
CA THR A 502 2.25 30.84 -25.75
C THR A 502 1.29 29.77 -25.22
N LEU A 503 0.59 30.06 -24.12
CA LEU A 503 -0.35 29.14 -23.49
C LEU A 503 -1.72 29.23 -24.17
N PRO A 504 -2.36 28.10 -24.52
CA PRO A 504 -3.63 28.11 -25.24
C PRO A 504 -4.81 28.50 -24.33
N ASN A 505 -5.84 29.13 -24.91
CA ASN A 505 -7.03 29.61 -24.21
C ASN A 505 -7.95 28.49 -23.67
N SER A 506 -7.64 27.22 -23.93
CA SER A 506 -8.32 26.06 -23.37
C SER A 506 -7.71 25.58 -22.04
N LEU A 507 -6.51 26.08 -21.68
CA LEU A 507 -5.73 25.55 -20.58
C LEU A 507 -6.42 25.85 -19.24
N THR A 508 -6.76 24.81 -18.48
CA THR A 508 -7.43 24.93 -17.17
C THR A 508 -6.47 24.64 -16.02
N THR A 509 -5.47 23.78 -16.23
CA THR A 509 -4.49 23.37 -15.22
C THR A 509 -3.08 23.57 -15.73
N LEU A 510 -2.29 24.34 -14.98
CA LEU A 510 -0.88 24.58 -15.24
C LEU A 510 -0.04 24.31 -13.99
N THR A 511 0.96 23.46 -14.15
CA THR A 511 1.93 23.15 -13.10
C THR A 511 3.34 23.44 -13.61
N PHE A 512 4.03 24.34 -12.92
CA PHE A 512 5.46 24.58 -13.13
C PHE A 512 6.31 23.65 -12.25
N GLY A 513 7.41 23.16 -12.81
CA GLY A 513 8.35 22.32 -12.08
C GLY A 513 9.29 23.11 -11.17
N ARG A 514 10.08 22.37 -10.38
CA ARG A 514 10.90 22.86 -9.27
C ARG A 514 11.65 24.16 -9.54
N ASP A 515 12.37 24.25 -10.66
CA ASP A 515 13.37 25.28 -10.92
C ASP A 515 12.79 26.52 -11.59
N PHE A 516 11.50 26.51 -11.96
CA PHE A 516 10.85 27.64 -12.62
C PHE A 516 10.85 28.88 -11.71
N ASN A 517 11.53 29.93 -12.15
CA ASN A 517 11.67 31.19 -11.42
C ASN A 517 11.71 32.40 -12.36
N GLN A 518 10.93 32.36 -13.44
CA GLN A 518 10.77 33.48 -14.37
C GLN A 518 9.58 34.35 -14.01
N VAL A 519 9.64 35.63 -14.39
CA VAL A 519 8.53 36.58 -14.17
C VAL A 519 7.34 36.18 -15.04
N VAL A 520 6.14 36.19 -14.47
CA VAL A 520 4.88 35.97 -15.19
C VAL A 520 4.29 37.33 -15.55
N LEU A 521 4.36 37.70 -16.83
CA LEU A 521 3.84 38.98 -17.32
C LEU A 521 2.30 38.93 -17.47
N PRO A 522 1.59 40.07 -17.30
CA PRO A 522 0.17 40.18 -17.64
C PRO A 522 -0.13 39.67 -19.05
N GLY A 523 -1.20 38.89 -19.20
CA GLY A 523 -1.57 38.25 -20.47
C GLY A 523 -0.81 36.95 -20.81
N THR A 524 0.12 36.50 -19.96
CA THR A 524 0.80 35.21 -20.14
C THR A 524 -0.11 34.03 -19.82
N LEU A 525 -0.86 34.11 -18.71
CA LEU A 525 -1.76 33.06 -18.26
C LEU A 525 -3.14 33.23 -18.94
N PRO A 526 -3.73 32.17 -19.52
CA PRO A 526 -5.00 32.27 -20.23
C PRO A 526 -6.18 32.43 -19.28
N ASN A 527 -7.24 33.11 -19.75
CA ASN A 527 -8.46 33.39 -18.98
C ASN A 527 -9.32 32.15 -18.65
N SER A 528 -8.94 30.97 -19.14
CA SER A 528 -9.55 29.68 -18.80
C SER A 528 -8.91 29.01 -17.59
N LEU A 529 -7.75 29.49 -17.13
CA LEU A 529 -6.94 28.80 -16.14
C LEU A 529 -7.63 28.82 -14.77
N THR A 530 -7.92 27.65 -14.22
CA THR A 530 -8.58 27.50 -12.91
C THR A 530 -7.61 27.03 -11.83
N THR A 531 -6.58 26.28 -12.21
CA THR A 531 -5.57 25.75 -11.28
C THR A 531 -4.17 26.13 -11.73
N LEU A 532 -3.42 26.79 -10.84
CA LEU A 532 -2.03 27.16 -11.03
C LEU A 532 -1.19 26.68 -9.85
N THR A 533 -0.13 25.94 -10.15
CA THR A 533 0.88 25.52 -9.18
C THR A 533 2.26 26.01 -9.62
N PHE A 534 2.90 26.81 -8.78
CA PHE A 534 4.29 27.20 -8.96
C PHE A 534 5.25 26.18 -8.34
N GLY A 535 6.41 26.00 -8.97
CA GLY A 535 7.47 25.12 -8.49
C GLY A 535 8.21 25.68 -7.28
N CYS A 536 9.00 24.82 -6.63
CA CYS A 536 9.67 25.12 -5.36
C CYS A 536 10.51 26.39 -5.37
N ASP A 537 11.16 26.73 -6.49
CA ASP A 537 12.12 27.84 -6.57
C ASP A 537 11.50 29.16 -7.00
N PHE A 538 10.22 29.17 -7.38
CA PHE A 538 9.53 30.37 -7.80
C PHE A 538 9.51 31.40 -6.67
N ASN A 539 10.14 32.55 -6.91
CA ASN A 539 10.22 33.67 -5.97
C ASN A 539 10.23 35.02 -6.70
N GLN A 540 9.52 35.12 -7.82
CA GLN A 540 9.33 36.37 -8.56
C GLN A 540 8.10 37.12 -8.05
N VAL A 541 8.13 38.45 -8.20
CA VAL A 541 6.97 39.29 -7.89
C VAL A 541 5.84 38.94 -8.85
N VAL A 542 4.63 38.74 -8.32
CA VAL A 542 3.41 38.56 -9.12
C VAL A 542 2.76 39.93 -9.29
N LEU A 543 2.72 40.42 -10.54
CA LEU A 543 2.16 41.74 -10.84
C LEU A 543 0.62 41.70 -10.83
N PRO A 544 -0.06 42.80 -10.45
CA PRO A 544 -1.49 42.94 -10.66
C PRO A 544 -1.87 42.68 -12.13
N GLY A 545 -2.91 41.87 -12.35
CA GLY A 545 -3.34 41.44 -13.68
C GLY A 545 -2.54 40.29 -14.31
N ALA A 546 -1.51 39.75 -13.63
CA ALA A 546 -0.80 38.56 -14.10
C ALA A 546 -1.61 37.27 -13.90
N LEU A 547 -2.40 37.18 -12.83
CA LEU A 547 -3.27 36.04 -12.53
C LEU A 547 -4.66 36.24 -13.17
N PRO A 548 -5.20 35.24 -13.89
CA PRO A 548 -6.47 35.38 -14.58
C PRO A 548 -7.66 35.32 -13.62
N ASN A 549 -8.74 36.02 -13.97
CA ASN A 549 -9.96 36.09 -13.15
C ASN A 549 -10.74 34.77 -13.05
N SER A 550 -10.35 33.72 -13.77
CA SER A 550 -10.91 32.37 -13.66
C SER A 550 -10.25 31.52 -12.57
N LEU A 551 -9.11 31.96 -12.01
CA LEU A 551 -8.27 31.13 -11.15
C LEU A 551 -8.94 30.84 -9.81
N THR A 552 -9.22 29.57 -9.53
CA THR A 552 -9.86 29.12 -8.29
C THR A 552 -8.86 28.53 -7.30
N THR A 553 -7.76 27.94 -7.79
CA THR A 553 -6.73 27.30 -6.96
C THR A 553 -5.35 27.84 -7.33
N LEU A 554 -4.65 28.39 -6.34
CA LEU A 554 -3.28 28.88 -6.46
C LEU A 554 -2.39 28.29 -5.37
N THR A 555 -1.31 27.66 -5.80
CA THR A 555 -0.26 27.16 -4.90
C THR A 555 1.07 27.81 -5.23
N PHE A 556 1.63 28.52 -4.26
CA PHE A 556 2.99 29.03 -4.32
C PHE A 556 3.99 28.00 -3.81
N GLY A 557 5.14 27.92 -4.47
CA GLY A 557 6.21 26.98 -4.13
C GLY A 557 7.01 27.36 -2.89
N PHE A 558 7.89 26.45 -2.48
CA PHE A 558 8.65 26.48 -1.23
C PHE A 558 9.40 27.80 -0.96
N LYS A 559 10.07 28.38 -1.95
CA LYS A 559 10.92 29.58 -1.81
C LYS A 559 10.15 30.91 -1.97
N PHE A 560 8.87 30.89 -2.35
CA PHE A 560 8.12 32.11 -2.57
C PHE A 560 8.01 32.93 -1.29
N ASN A 561 8.55 34.15 -1.32
CA ASN A 561 8.56 35.08 -0.20
C ASN A 561 8.49 36.54 -0.68
N GLN A 562 7.75 36.79 -1.75
CA GLN A 562 7.50 38.13 -2.27
C GLN A 562 6.23 38.74 -1.66
N VAL A 563 6.20 40.06 -1.55
CA VAL A 563 5.01 40.78 -1.09
C VAL A 563 3.89 40.61 -2.12
N VAL A 564 2.70 40.23 -1.65
CA VAL A 564 1.49 40.16 -2.48
C VAL A 564 0.69 41.43 -2.21
N THR A 565 0.58 42.32 -3.19
CA THR A 565 -0.14 43.60 -3.02
C THR A 565 -1.64 43.43 -3.29
N PRO A 566 -2.52 44.27 -2.70
CA PRO A 566 -3.94 44.29 -3.03
C PRO A 566 -4.20 44.37 -4.54
N GLY A 567 -5.19 43.61 -5.02
CA GLY A 567 -5.51 43.48 -6.45
C GLY A 567 -4.66 42.48 -7.23
N THR A 568 -3.65 41.84 -6.62
CA THR A 568 -2.86 40.78 -7.27
C THR A 568 -3.62 39.45 -7.36
N LEU A 569 -4.32 39.06 -6.30
CA LEU A 569 -5.07 37.82 -6.24
C LEU A 569 -6.48 38.01 -6.83
N PRO A 570 -6.93 37.15 -7.76
CA PRO A 570 -8.24 37.31 -8.39
C PRO A 570 -9.40 36.98 -7.44
N ASN A 571 -10.52 37.66 -7.59
CA ASN A 571 -11.70 37.49 -6.74
C ASN A 571 -12.37 36.11 -6.85
N SER A 572 -12.05 35.33 -7.89
CA SER A 572 -12.52 33.95 -8.07
C SER A 572 -11.75 32.93 -7.22
N LEU A 573 -10.63 33.31 -6.62
CA LEU A 573 -9.78 32.39 -5.86
C LEU A 573 -10.53 31.81 -4.65
N ARG A 574 -10.50 30.48 -4.52
CA ARG A 574 -11.13 29.71 -3.45
C ARG A 574 -10.09 29.06 -2.54
N THR A 575 -8.99 28.60 -3.12
CA THR A 575 -7.91 27.92 -2.42
C THR A 575 -6.59 28.63 -2.70
N LEU A 576 -5.94 29.06 -1.62
CA LEU A 576 -4.62 29.67 -1.66
C LEU A 576 -3.70 28.94 -0.70
N THR A 577 -2.57 28.48 -1.22
CA THR A 577 -1.52 27.84 -0.43
C THR A 577 -0.21 28.60 -0.59
N PHE A 578 0.34 29.07 0.52
CA PHE A 578 1.72 29.49 0.63
C PHE A 578 2.55 28.36 1.25
N SER A 579 3.62 27.94 0.57
CA SER A 579 4.54 26.93 1.11
C SER A 579 5.51 27.53 2.15
N ALA A 580 6.49 26.74 2.59
CA ALA A 580 7.24 26.97 3.82
C ALA A 580 7.89 28.36 4.00
N LYS A 581 8.54 28.97 2.99
CA LYS A 581 9.33 30.21 3.19
C LYS A 581 8.55 31.52 3.14
N PHE A 582 7.25 31.49 2.87
CA PHE A 582 6.48 32.72 2.83
C PHE A 582 6.35 33.30 4.24
N ASN A 583 6.89 34.50 4.46
CA ASN A 583 6.85 35.21 5.73
C ASN A 583 6.69 36.73 5.54
N GLN A 584 5.93 37.13 4.52
CA GLN A 584 5.60 38.54 4.27
C GLN A 584 4.29 38.93 4.97
N VAL A 585 4.18 40.21 5.34
CA VAL A 585 2.96 40.76 5.94
C VAL A 585 1.84 40.72 4.90
N VAL A 586 0.70 40.16 5.28
CA VAL A 586 -0.52 40.18 4.47
C VAL A 586 -1.38 41.35 4.95
N THR A 587 -1.55 42.39 4.12
CA THR A 587 -2.32 43.58 4.50
C THR A 587 -3.82 43.41 4.16
N PRO A 588 -4.72 44.11 4.87
CA PRO A 588 -6.15 44.12 4.54
C PRO A 588 -6.40 44.47 3.07
N GLY A 589 -7.31 43.72 2.43
CA GLY A 589 -7.59 43.83 0.99
C GLY A 589 -6.67 43.02 0.07
N THR A 590 -5.65 42.34 0.60
CA THR A 590 -4.80 41.42 -0.18
C THR A 590 -5.52 40.12 -0.51
N LEU A 591 -6.18 39.50 0.47
CA LEU A 591 -6.89 38.24 0.29
C LEU A 591 -8.28 38.49 -0.33
N PRO A 592 -8.68 37.73 -1.37
CA PRO A 592 -9.95 37.95 -2.04
C PRO A 592 -11.13 37.47 -1.17
N ASN A 593 -12.26 38.18 -1.28
CA ASN A 593 -13.44 37.97 -0.43
C ASN A 593 -14.11 36.59 -0.57
N ASN A 594 -13.81 35.81 -1.61
CA ASN A 594 -14.39 34.48 -1.84
C ASN A 594 -13.46 33.32 -1.43
N LEU A 595 -12.32 33.60 -0.81
CA LEU A 595 -11.34 32.59 -0.41
C LEU A 595 -11.89 31.70 0.71
N THR A 596 -12.03 30.40 0.45
CA THR A 596 -12.56 29.42 1.42
C THR A 596 -11.46 28.65 2.14
N THR A 597 -10.30 28.49 1.52
CA THR A 597 -9.17 27.73 2.07
C THR A 597 -7.89 28.53 1.95
N LEU A 598 -7.23 28.76 3.09
CA LEU A 598 -5.94 29.43 3.17
C LEU A 598 -4.98 28.58 4.00
N ALA A 599 -3.84 28.26 3.43
CA ALA A 599 -2.76 27.58 4.13
C ALA A 599 -1.48 28.43 4.08
N PHE A 600 -0.92 28.69 5.26
CA PHE A 600 0.42 29.24 5.44
C PHE A 600 1.40 28.12 5.79
N GLY A 601 2.58 28.17 5.18
CA GLY A 601 3.65 27.21 5.42
C GLY A 601 4.41 27.44 6.72
N ASP A 602 5.39 26.58 6.97
CA ASP A 602 6.10 26.44 8.25
C ASP A 602 6.68 27.73 8.83
N TYR A 603 7.25 28.63 8.01
CA TYR A 603 7.97 29.82 8.50
C TYR A 603 7.13 31.10 8.55
N PHE A 604 5.84 31.03 8.25
CA PHE A 604 4.97 32.19 8.36
C PHE A 604 4.75 32.57 9.83
N ASN A 605 5.24 33.74 10.24
CA ASN A 605 5.11 34.24 11.60
C ASN A 605 4.80 35.76 11.66
N GLN A 606 4.03 36.25 10.70
CA GLN A 606 3.61 37.66 10.69
C GLN A 606 2.29 37.86 11.44
N VAL A 607 2.11 39.06 12.00
CA VAL A 607 0.85 39.45 12.64
C VAL A 607 -0.26 39.53 11.59
N VAL A 608 -1.38 38.84 11.85
CA VAL A 608 -2.59 38.91 11.03
C VAL A 608 -3.53 39.97 11.62
N SER A 609 -3.48 41.19 11.08
CA SER A 609 -4.30 42.31 11.57
C SER A 609 -5.80 42.08 11.33
N PRO A 610 -6.70 42.64 12.17
CA PRO A 610 -8.14 42.62 11.92
C PRO A 610 -8.50 43.10 10.50
N GLY A 611 -9.44 42.43 9.84
CA GLY A 611 -9.83 42.72 8.46
C GLY A 611 -8.91 42.14 7.37
N THR A 612 -7.86 41.40 7.74
CA THR A 612 -6.98 40.71 6.77
C THR A 612 -7.62 39.44 6.22
N LEU A 613 -8.23 38.62 7.08
CA LEU A 613 -8.85 37.36 6.69
C LEU A 613 -10.27 37.61 6.17
N PRO A 614 -10.66 37.04 5.01
CA PRO A 614 -12.00 37.22 4.47
C PRO A 614 -13.03 36.39 5.24
N ASN A 615 -14.26 36.92 5.36
CA ASN A 615 -15.34 36.26 6.10
C ASN A 615 -15.82 34.93 5.48
N SER A 616 -15.46 34.65 4.22
CA SER A 616 -15.81 33.40 3.54
C SER A 616 -14.88 32.22 3.89
N LEU A 617 -13.80 32.48 4.63
CA LEU A 617 -12.78 31.51 4.96
C LEU A 617 -13.34 30.39 5.86
N ARG A 618 -13.24 29.14 5.38
CA ARG A 618 -13.72 27.93 6.08
C ARG A 618 -12.59 27.11 6.67
N THR A 619 -11.42 27.18 6.05
CA THR A 619 -10.24 26.44 6.46
C THR A 619 -9.05 27.37 6.48
N LEU A 620 -8.43 27.51 7.65
CA LEU A 620 -7.21 28.25 7.86
C LEU A 620 -6.19 27.31 8.50
N THR A 621 -5.02 27.20 7.88
CA THR A 621 -3.90 26.42 8.40
C THR A 621 -2.69 27.32 8.57
N PHE A 622 -2.10 27.27 9.76
CA PHE A 622 -0.80 27.87 10.04
C PHE A 622 0.26 26.78 10.13
N GLY A 623 1.47 27.13 9.71
CA GLY A 623 2.64 26.26 9.83
C GLY A 623 3.23 26.24 11.24
N ARG A 624 4.32 25.48 11.37
CA ARG A 624 4.98 25.18 12.66
C ARG A 624 5.40 26.42 13.47
N ASP A 625 5.96 27.44 12.83
CA ASP A 625 6.63 28.54 13.51
C ASP A 625 5.69 29.71 13.82
N PHE A 626 4.39 29.56 13.57
CA PHE A 626 3.40 30.59 13.88
C PHE A 626 3.17 30.68 15.40
N ASP A 627 3.69 31.72 16.04
CA ASP A 627 3.61 31.94 17.48
C ASP A 627 2.91 33.25 17.89
N GLN A 628 2.32 33.97 16.92
CA GLN A 628 1.60 35.23 17.14
C GLN A 628 0.26 35.10 17.90
N THR A 629 -0.04 33.91 18.43
CA THR A 629 -1.30 33.59 19.14
C THR A 629 -1.50 34.34 20.46
N SER A 630 -0.50 35.06 20.98
CA SER A 630 -0.58 35.70 22.29
C SER A 630 -1.23 37.10 22.31
N LYS A 631 -1.77 37.63 21.20
CA LYS A 631 -2.33 39.00 21.23
C LYS A 631 -3.73 39.29 20.65
N TYR A 632 -4.28 38.71 19.57
CA TYR A 632 -5.54 39.26 19.00
C TYR A 632 -6.49 38.34 18.21
N PHE A 633 -6.54 37.01 18.40
CA PHE A 633 -7.58 36.20 17.73
C PHE A 633 -8.93 36.27 18.48
N HIS A 634 -9.74 37.29 18.19
CA HIS A 634 -11.19 37.22 18.38
C HIS A 634 -11.82 36.87 17.03
N PHE A 635 -12.31 35.64 16.91
CA PHE A 635 -13.20 35.27 15.82
C PHE A 635 -14.55 35.98 16.04
N PRO A 636 -15.04 36.82 15.10
CA PRO A 636 -16.42 37.26 15.16
C PRO A 636 -17.31 36.03 14.92
N TYR A 637 -18.26 35.80 15.83
CA TYR A 637 -19.28 34.76 15.75
C TYR A 637 -20.22 34.94 14.57
#